data_AF-A0A7M7MZD1-F1
#
_entry.id   AF-A0A7M7MZD1-F1
#
_cell.length_a   1.000
_cell.length_b   1.000
_cell.length_c   1.000
_cell.angle_alpha   90.00
_cell.angle_beta   90.00
_cell.angle_gamma   90.00
#
_symmetry.space_group_name_H-M   'P 1'
#
loop_
_entity.id
_entity.type
_entity.pdbx_description
1 polymer ?
#
loop_
_entity_poly.entity_id
_entity_poly.type
_entity_poly.pdbx_seq_one_letter_code
_entity_poly.pdbx_strand_id
1 'polypeptide(L)'
;MRTKPKRNYLVQDVLDIGERFFQYLGSTGHQEVTEKEALRDLYYDEFKPSLQGQGVKAFGFSKLLWCLKRNKRIRVKNGHVFPQKAYDSVALDQYRTIRRSEEAFDGQGSPARAAGNGERWSAQRKRYPCLCEVCGVIVNSEVSYREYIRGNRHRVNMLKKDINSKRDDLVETKNGVSITTQYDDGKGNVTTQMQRDITKEVNFKIKSISDREVALISIALLQPRPEFRVKDEHNVFDGINTFKMPAGSEYTVQLSCSNASNLGRLASPVAFAFRLEDTREIFKILRFVSVFVVSDVNEDLPPSKPYTNPPRFAAKMKRGEIVNGIELSGWGENPLKGIPLEFFDVPRDLQHTVNSNKNLPQLRDQLKQPLTVDNHREKFHKLLYIEELQMQVDIRRYDKMGQTLAKDKQPTMLRLHVPGLAENRPSVLRGDHLFARFSDKSDNKSYKGYVHRVEQEDLVLGFHADFRSKYITGRKVDIEFTFTRFPIRNEHQAVETATVKGRLSDALFPGTGSQVGSKGQLSKIPELQAFKRTLFDQKLSENMEQVQAVHQIVTGTARPAPYLVFGPPGTGKTVTIVEAAKQVYKLLPESRVLVSAPSDSAADLVAVCLLDTVTPIATTHLMRMYAPSRPLIALDRVLKEKKCCNLGADDLYIPSKQEILEKRVVVTTLVNSGRLALAQFPENFFTHVFIDEAGHATEPEALIALAGLINLDNPKGGQIILAGDPKQLGPVLRSPLAIENGLVLSFLERLMTHCKAYSRKADAGASEAHYDQRILTKLLQNYRSHPDILKLPNQMFYDQELKVHADELVRESFCRWDQLPKQGFPIIFHGVEGQDEREEQSPSFFNKSEIEIVVDYVKKVMDKRGGQKIKQEDIGVISPYRKQVQKLRRVLEKRRYSNIKVGSVEEFQGQERTVIIISTVRSTKAEYIEMDIDFKLGFLKNPKRFNVAVTRAKALLIIVGNPFMLSKDEHWNPMLEFCIQKGGYTGCAYSSEESDMDSLV
;
A
#
# COMPACT_ATOMS: atom_id res chain seq x y z
N MET A 1 30.29 -36.31 -37.10
CA MET A 1 29.59 -35.23 -37.84
C MET A 1 28.77 -34.42 -36.85
N ARG A 2 29.04 -33.10 -36.75
CA ARG A 2 28.45 -32.17 -35.78
C ARG A 2 26.98 -31.88 -36.12
N THR A 3 26.04 -32.29 -35.28
CA THR A 3 24.66 -31.80 -35.31
C THR A 3 24.58 -30.45 -34.57
N LYS A 4 24.15 -29.40 -35.29
CA LYS A 4 24.00 -28.03 -34.75
C LYS A 4 22.86 -27.97 -33.71
N PRO A 5 22.98 -27.17 -32.64
CA PRO A 5 21.94 -27.03 -31.63
C PRO A 5 20.73 -26.26 -32.19
N LYS A 6 19.51 -26.76 -31.93
CA LYS A 6 18.27 -26.01 -32.17
C LYS A 6 18.18 -24.87 -31.16
N ARG A 7 18.42 -23.63 -31.61
CA ARG A 7 18.19 -22.40 -30.82
C ARG A 7 16.69 -22.09 -30.78
N ASN A 8 16.08 -22.10 -29.60
CA ASN A 8 14.75 -21.53 -29.36
C ASN A 8 14.85 -19.99 -29.48
N TYR A 9 14.01 -19.38 -30.31
CA TYR A 9 13.89 -17.91 -30.40
C TYR A 9 12.78 -17.46 -29.45
N LEU A 10 12.95 -16.32 -28.79
CA LEU A 10 11.88 -15.74 -27.98
C LEU A 10 10.79 -15.22 -28.92
N VAL A 11 9.52 -15.50 -28.60
CA VAL A 11 8.35 -14.97 -29.35
C VAL A 11 8.41 -13.45 -29.47
N GLN A 12 9.01 -12.80 -28.48
CA GLN A 12 9.27 -11.36 -28.45
C GLN A 12 10.13 -10.87 -29.62
N ASP A 13 11.16 -11.62 -30.03
CA ASP A 13 12.05 -11.22 -31.13
C ASP A 13 11.28 -11.11 -32.47
N VAL A 14 10.30 -12.00 -32.69
CA VAL A 14 9.47 -12.00 -33.90
C VAL A 14 8.45 -10.86 -33.86
N LEU A 15 7.93 -10.53 -32.67
CA LEU A 15 7.01 -9.41 -32.47
C LEU A 15 7.72 -8.07 -32.68
N ASP A 16 8.93 -7.90 -32.15
CA ASP A 16 9.70 -6.67 -32.28
C ASP A 16 10.09 -6.40 -33.74
N ILE A 17 10.49 -7.44 -34.49
CA ILE A 17 10.75 -7.33 -35.94
C ILE A 17 9.46 -7.03 -36.71
N GLY A 18 8.33 -7.60 -36.28
CA GLY A 18 7.02 -7.32 -36.85
C GLY A 18 6.57 -5.88 -36.64
N GLU A 19 6.73 -5.35 -35.43
CA GLU A 19 6.41 -3.95 -35.11
C GLU A 19 7.34 -2.99 -35.85
N ARG A 20 8.64 -3.29 -35.94
CA ARG A 20 9.59 -2.54 -36.77
C ARG A 20 9.23 -2.54 -38.24
N PHE A 21 8.69 -3.64 -38.77
CA PHE A 21 8.22 -3.68 -40.16
C PHE A 21 7.04 -2.73 -40.39
N PHE A 22 6.05 -2.70 -39.49
CA PHE A 22 4.93 -1.76 -39.61
C PHE A 22 5.34 -0.30 -39.35
N GLN A 23 6.36 -0.05 -38.53
CA GLN A 23 6.98 1.28 -38.39
C GLN A 23 7.75 1.69 -39.65
N TYR A 24 8.49 0.76 -40.26
CA TYR A 24 9.19 0.97 -41.53
C TYR A 24 8.23 1.44 -42.61
N LEU A 25 7.11 0.73 -42.80
CA LEU A 25 6.06 1.11 -43.75
C LEU A 25 5.50 2.52 -43.49
N GLY A 26 5.40 2.93 -42.22
CA GLY A 26 5.03 4.30 -41.83
C GLY A 26 6.07 5.33 -42.24
N SER A 27 7.36 5.04 -42.01
CA SER A 27 8.47 5.95 -42.32
C SER A 27 8.81 6.06 -43.81
N THR A 28 8.48 5.04 -44.61
CA THR A 28 8.76 4.98 -46.06
C THR A 28 7.56 5.32 -46.94
N GLY A 29 6.44 5.74 -46.35
CA GLY A 29 5.24 6.18 -47.09
C GLY A 29 4.32 5.05 -47.55
N HIS A 30 4.61 3.79 -47.21
CA HIS A 30 3.80 2.62 -47.55
C HIS A 30 2.70 2.29 -46.53
N GLN A 31 2.30 3.24 -45.68
CA GLN A 31 1.34 3.05 -44.58
C GLN A 31 -0.09 2.63 -45.03
N GLU A 32 -0.45 2.89 -46.28
CA GLU A 32 -1.76 2.53 -46.85
C GLU A 32 -1.79 1.12 -47.48
N VAL A 33 -0.62 0.49 -47.64
CA VAL A 33 -0.51 -0.87 -48.19
C VAL A 33 -1.02 -1.87 -47.16
N THR A 34 -2.15 -2.50 -47.46
CA THR A 34 -2.78 -3.48 -46.57
C THR A 34 -2.90 -4.86 -47.19
N GLU A 35 -2.70 -5.00 -48.49
CA GLU A 35 -2.77 -6.30 -49.16
C GLU A 35 -1.61 -7.21 -48.72
N LYS A 36 -1.92 -8.46 -48.32
CA LYS A 36 -0.94 -9.38 -47.73
C LYS A 36 0.22 -9.72 -48.67
N GLU A 37 -0.03 -9.75 -49.99
CA GLU A 37 0.98 -10.08 -51.00
C GLU A 37 1.92 -8.89 -51.21
N ALA A 38 1.40 -7.68 -51.39
CA ALA A 38 2.21 -6.46 -51.44
C ALA A 38 3.06 -6.24 -50.17
N LEU A 39 2.49 -6.50 -48.98
CA LEU A 39 3.24 -6.43 -47.72
C LEU A 39 4.33 -7.51 -47.62
N ARG A 40 4.12 -8.68 -48.21
CA ARG A 40 5.13 -9.75 -48.24
C ARG A 40 6.32 -9.30 -49.08
N ASP A 41 6.06 -8.72 -50.24
CA ASP A 41 7.09 -8.33 -51.18
C ASP A 41 7.90 -7.15 -50.61
N LEU A 42 7.24 -6.12 -50.04
CA LEU A 42 7.91 -5.06 -49.26
C LEU A 42 8.77 -5.59 -48.10
N TYR A 43 8.30 -6.64 -47.42
CA TYR A 43 9.06 -7.26 -46.34
C TYR A 43 10.34 -7.94 -46.85
N TYR A 44 10.28 -8.69 -47.95
CA TYR A 44 11.44 -9.44 -48.46
C TYR A 44 12.40 -8.58 -49.27
N ASP A 45 11.88 -7.63 -50.04
CA ASP A 45 12.66 -6.87 -51.02
C ASP A 45 13.31 -5.64 -50.38
N GLU A 46 12.69 -5.05 -49.36
CA GLU A 46 13.18 -3.81 -48.76
C GLU A 46 13.55 -3.96 -47.27
N PHE A 47 12.62 -4.44 -46.44
CA PHE A 47 12.81 -4.41 -44.99
C PHE A 47 13.78 -5.49 -44.50
N LYS A 48 13.65 -6.73 -44.98
CA LYS A 48 14.49 -7.85 -44.56
C LYS A 48 15.98 -7.68 -44.90
N PRO A 49 16.37 -7.16 -46.08
CA PRO A 49 17.78 -6.84 -46.37
C PRO A 49 18.35 -5.80 -45.41
N SER A 50 17.56 -4.78 -45.02
CA SER A 50 17.98 -3.75 -44.06
C SER A 50 18.35 -4.32 -42.67
N LEU A 51 17.64 -5.37 -42.24
CA LEU A 51 17.92 -6.06 -40.97
C LEU A 51 19.21 -6.89 -41.03
N GLN A 52 19.48 -7.52 -42.17
CA GLN A 52 20.68 -8.33 -42.37
C GLN A 52 21.96 -7.48 -42.32
N GLY A 53 21.92 -6.24 -42.83
CA GLY A 53 23.03 -5.28 -42.71
C GLY A 53 23.33 -4.83 -41.28
N GLN A 54 22.37 -4.95 -40.35
CA GLN A 54 22.53 -4.60 -38.93
C GLN A 54 22.85 -5.80 -38.03
N GLY A 55 23.12 -6.98 -38.62
CA GLY A 55 23.33 -8.22 -37.86
C GLY A 55 22.06 -8.76 -37.18
N VAL A 56 20.88 -8.22 -37.53
CA VAL A 56 19.59 -8.64 -36.97
C VAL A 56 19.02 -9.79 -37.79
N LYS A 57 18.66 -10.89 -37.12
CA LYS A 57 18.17 -12.09 -37.79
C LYS A 57 16.72 -11.91 -38.26
N ALA A 58 16.50 -11.90 -39.58
CA ALA A 58 15.16 -11.76 -40.15
C ALA A 58 14.35 -13.09 -40.16
N PHE A 59 13.04 -12.99 -39.93
CA PHE A 59 12.12 -14.14 -39.96
C PHE A 59 11.40 -14.26 -41.32
N GLY A 60 10.74 -15.39 -41.58
CA GLY A 60 9.87 -15.52 -42.74
C GLY A 60 8.57 -14.74 -42.54
N PHE A 61 8.08 -14.05 -43.58
CA PHE A 61 6.89 -13.20 -43.51
C PHE A 61 5.65 -13.92 -42.95
N SER A 62 5.40 -15.18 -43.34
CA SER A 62 4.27 -15.97 -42.81
C SER A 62 4.37 -16.22 -41.29
N LYS A 63 5.60 -16.43 -40.77
CA LYS A 63 5.85 -16.62 -39.33
C LYS A 63 5.67 -15.31 -38.56
N LEU A 64 6.11 -14.20 -39.15
CA LEU A 64 5.92 -12.85 -38.65
C LEU A 64 4.42 -12.51 -38.53
N LEU A 65 3.66 -12.73 -39.61
CA LEU A 65 2.22 -12.48 -39.66
C LEU A 65 1.45 -13.36 -38.66
N TRP A 66 1.81 -14.64 -38.56
CA TRP A 66 1.17 -15.57 -37.62
C TRP A 66 1.41 -15.14 -36.16
N CYS A 67 2.63 -14.76 -35.80
CA CYS A 67 2.96 -14.26 -34.45
C CYS A 67 2.20 -12.97 -34.14
N LEU A 68 2.18 -12.00 -35.05
CA LEU A 68 1.47 -10.74 -34.85
C LEU A 68 -0.04 -10.94 -34.74
N LYS A 69 -0.63 -11.85 -35.52
CA LYS A 69 -2.06 -12.18 -35.44
C LYS A 69 -2.41 -12.87 -34.12
N ARG A 70 -1.62 -13.87 -33.70
CA ARG A 70 -1.82 -14.59 -32.43
C ARG A 70 -1.74 -13.67 -31.21
N ASN A 71 -0.88 -12.64 -31.28
CA ASN A 71 -0.71 -11.64 -30.22
C ASN A 71 -1.58 -10.38 -30.39
N LYS A 72 -2.61 -10.43 -31.25
CA LYS A 72 -3.58 -9.33 -31.46
C LYS A 72 -2.91 -7.99 -31.85
N ARG A 73 -1.76 -8.01 -32.55
CA ARG A 73 -1.09 -6.80 -33.07
C ARG A 73 -1.60 -6.37 -34.45
N ILE A 74 -2.15 -7.32 -35.21
CA ILE A 74 -2.74 -7.10 -36.53
C ILE A 74 -4.09 -7.78 -36.61
N ARG A 75 -4.98 -7.27 -37.47
CA ARG A 75 -6.22 -7.95 -37.88
C ARG A 75 -6.10 -8.32 -39.34
N VAL A 76 -6.36 -9.58 -39.67
CA VAL A 76 -6.40 -10.06 -41.07
C VAL A 76 -7.86 -10.26 -41.46
N LYS A 77 -8.32 -9.59 -42.52
CA LYS A 77 -9.68 -9.71 -43.08
C LYS A 77 -9.61 -9.68 -44.60
N ASN A 78 -10.22 -10.67 -45.26
CA ASN A 78 -10.33 -10.76 -46.72
C ASN A 78 -9.00 -10.57 -47.48
N GLY A 79 -7.90 -11.17 -47.03
CA GLY A 79 -6.59 -11.02 -47.67
C GLY A 79 -5.83 -9.74 -47.31
N HIS A 80 -6.43 -8.80 -46.58
CA HIS A 80 -5.78 -7.59 -46.09
C HIS A 80 -5.34 -7.71 -44.63
N VAL A 81 -4.21 -7.10 -44.30
CA VAL A 81 -3.58 -7.03 -42.99
C VAL A 81 -3.61 -5.59 -42.50
N PHE A 82 -4.39 -5.35 -41.46
CA PHE A 82 -4.50 -4.05 -40.83
C PHE A 82 -3.72 -4.07 -39.52
N PRO A 83 -2.72 -3.20 -39.32
CA PRO A 83 -2.19 -2.99 -37.98
C PRO A 83 -3.35 -2.55 -37.09
N GLN A 84 -3.51 -3.18 -35.93
CA GLN A 84 -4.40 -2.61 -34.95
C GLN A 84 -3.72 -1.32 -34.49
N LYS A 85 -4.24 -0.16 -34.93
CA LYS A 85 -3.79 1.14 -34.43
C LYS A 85 -3.68 1.02 -32.91
N ALA A 86 -2.47 1.17 -32.40
CA ALA A 86 -2.33 1.65 -31.04
C ALA A 86 -3.14 2.94 -31.04
N TYR A 87 -4.27 2.95 -30.32
CA TYR A 87 -4.95 4.19 -30.00
C TYR A 87 -3.87 5.19 -29.60
N ASP A 88 -3.95 6.41 -30.12
CA ASP A 88 -3.26 7.58 -29.59
C ASP A 88 -3.49 7.62 -28.08
N SER A 89 -2.59 6.96 -27.36
CA SER A 89 -2.51 6.89 -25.91
C SER A 89 -1.58 8.03 -25.55
N VAL A 90 -2.14 9.22 -25.73
CA VAL A 90 -1.58 10.47 -25.25
C VAL A 90 -1.27 10.29 -23.75
N ALA A 91 0.01 10.09 -23.43
CA ALA A 91 0.63 10.33 -22.13
C ALA A 91 -0.22 9.96 -20.90
N LEU A 92 -0.78 8.76 -20.89
CA LEU A 92 -1.57 8.25 -19.77
C LEU A 92 -1.22 6.79 -19.59
N ASP A 93 -0.54 6.55 -18.47
CA ASP A 93 0.03 5.28 -18.00
C ASP A 93 1.34 4.83 -18.69
N GLN A 94 2.47 5.37 -18.22
CA GLN A 94 3.67 4.53 -17.96
C GLN A 94 3.42 3.46 -16.87
N TYR A 95 2.16 3.24 -16.48
CA TYR A 95 1.70 2.55 -15.29
C TYR A 95 0.75 1.42 -15.68
N ARG A 96 1.38 0.29 -16.00
CA ARG A 96 0.88 -1.09 -16.23
C ARG A 96 0.97 -1.58 -17.67
N THR A 97 2.09 -2.21 -18.02
CA THR A 97 2.19 -3.67 -18.25
C THR A 97 3.60 -4.02 -18.75
N ILE A 98 4.31 -4.89 -18.04
CA ILE A 98 5.09 -5.95 -18.70
C ILE A 98 4.07 -7.07 -18.90
N ARG A 99 3.58 -7.26 -20.12
CA ARG A 99 2.98 -8.54 -20.48
C ARG A 99 4.14 -9.50 -20.74
N ARG A 100 4.48 -10.33 -19.75
CA ARG A 100 5.21 -11.56 -20.02
C ARG A 100 4.20 -12.68 -20.12
N SER A 101 4.19 -13.28 -21.30
CA SER A 101 3.56 -14.55 -21.61
C SER A 101 4.03 -15.64 -20.66
N GLU A 102 3.08 -16.43 -20.18
CA GLU A 102 3.25 -17.71 -19.53
C GLU A 102 4.33 -18.55 -20.24
N GLU A 103 5.42 -18.84 -19.53
CA GLU A 103 6.24 -20.01 -19.80
C GLU A 103 5.54 -21.22 -19.19
N ALA A 104 4.70 -21.86 -19.99
CA ALA A 104 4.42 -23.28 -19.79
C ALA A 104 5.62 -24.07 -20.31
N PHE A 105 6.38 -24.65 -19.38
CA PHE A 105 6.99 -25.95 -19.66
C PHE A 105 5.83 -26.96 -19.73
N ASP A 106 5.48 -27.40 -20.93
CA ASP A 106 5.71 -28.82 -21.18
C ASP A 106 5.82 -29.15 -22.67
N GLY A 107 6.72 -30.08 -22.96
CA GLY A 107 6.97 -30.57 -24.29
C GLY A 107 5.80 -31.40 -24.82
N GLN A 108 5.48 -31.20 -26.09
CA GLN A 108 5.08 -32.31 -26.94
C GLN A 108 6.06 -32.39 -28.10
N GLY A 109 6.96 -33.35 -28.03
CA GLY A 109 7.45 -34.00 -29.24
C GLY A 109 6.27 -34.71 -29.88
N SER A 110 5.90 -34.29 -31.09
CA SER A 110 5.06 -35.09 -31.99
C SER A 110 5.94 -36.15 -32.71
N PRO A 111 5.38 -36.92 -33.65
CA PRO A 111 5.01 -38.32 -33.54
C PRO A 111 6.05 -39.23 -34.22
N ALA A 112 6.37 -40.37 -33.60
CA ALA A 112 6.94 -41.51 -34.31
C ALA A 112 5.87 -42.60 -34.40
N ARG A 113 5.58 -43.00 -35.63
CA ARG A 113 4.73 -44.14 -35.98
C ARG A 113 5.23 -45.43 -35.31
N ALA A 114 4.34 -46.09 -34.59
CA ALA A 114 4.27 -47.55 -34.44
C ALA A 114 2.79 -47.85 -34.12
N ALA A 115 2.00 -48.34 -35.08
CA ALA A 115 1.78 -49.78 -35.27
C ALA A 115 1.34 -50.43 -33.95
N GLY A 116 0.07 -50.83 -33.91
CA GLY A 116 -0.61 -51.25 -32.69
C GLY A 116 0.06 -52.42 -31.97
N ASN A 117 -0.15 -52.46 -30.66
CA ASN A 117 -0.24 -53.67 -29.86
C ASN A 117 -0.81 -53.30 -28.48
N GLY A 118 -1.78 -54.07 -28.01
CA GLY A 118 -2.28 -53.94 -26.64
C GLY A 118 -1.21 -54.40 -25.65
N GLU A 119 -0.93 -53.57 -24.64
CA GLU A 119 -0.04 -53.94 -23.54
C GLU A 119 -0.80 -53.96 -22.21
N ARG A 120 -0.80 -55.18 -21.64
CA ARG A 120 -1.08 -55.50 -20.24
C ARG A 120 -0.24 -54.62 -19.31
N TRP A 121 -0.86 -54.11 -18.25
CA TRP A 121 -0.16 -53.53 -17.11
C TRP A 121 0.89 -54.53 -16.58
N SER A 122 2.17 -54.19 -16.71
CA SER A 122 3.25 -54.95 -16.10
C SER A 122 3.33 -54.59 -14.61
N ALA A 123 3.22 -55.60 -13.76
CA ALA A 123 3.34 -55.49 -12.32
C ALA A 123 4.80 -55.23 -11.91
N GLN A 124 5.23 -53.97 -11.84
CA GLN A 124 6.42 -53.61 -11.07
C GLN A 124 6.07 -53.57 -9.57
N ARG A 125 6.65 -54.50 -8.80
CA ARG A 125 6.49 -54.55 -7.33
C ARG A 125 7.04 -53.26 -6.70
N LYS A 126 6.16 -52.39 -6.19
CA LYS A 126 6.56 -51.26 -5.33
C LYS A 126 7.25 -51.81 -4.07
N ARG A 127 8.38 -51.21 -3.66
CA ARG A 127 9.00 -51.50 -2.35
C ARG A 127 8.24 -50.73 -1.27
N TYR A 128 7.92 -51.39 -0.17
CA TYR A 128 7.19 -50.82 0.96
C TYR A 128 8.14 -50.67 2.18
N PRO A 129 7.97 -49.65 3.02
CA PRO A 129 6.95 -48.59 2.95
C PRO A 129 7.17 -47.62 1.77
N CYS A 130 6.08 -47.15 1.14
CA CYS A 130 6.14 -46.15 0.06
C CYS A 130 5.26 -44.94 0.37
N LEU A 131 5.74 -43.75 0.01
CA LEU A 131 4.97 -42.51 0.14
C LEU A 131 4.02 -42.37 -1.05
N CYS A 132 2.74 -42.11 -0.80
CA CYS A 132 1.82 -41.78 -1.87
C CYS A 132 1.97 -40.32 -2.29
N GLU A 133 2.47 -40.08 -3.51
CA GLU A 133 2.75 -38.74 -4.06
C GLU A 133 1.50 -37.84 -4.22
N VAL A 134 0.29 -38.38 -4.11
CA VAL A 134 -0.96 -37.61 -4.25
C VAL A 134 -1.45 -37.03 -2.91
N CYS A 135 -1.04 -37.62 -1.80
CA CYS A 135 -1.72 -37.43 -0.52
C CYS A 135 -0.81 -37.60 0.71
N GLY A 136 0.49 -37.83 0.50
CA GLY A 136 1.52 -37.78 1.54
C GLY A 136 1.47 -38.90 2.57
N VAL A 137 0.60 -39.90 2.41
CA VAL A 137 0.50 -41.03 3.36
C VAL A 137 1.54 -42.08 3.03
N ILE A 138 2.28 -42.51 4.06
CA ILE A 138 3.19 -43.65 3.99
C ILE A 138 2.35 -44.93 4.07
N VAL A 139 2.50 -45.79 3.07
CA VAL A 139 1.79 -47.06 2.98
C VAL A 139 2.77 -48.21 3.14
N ASN A 140 2.47 -49.14 4.04
CA ASN A 140 3.45 -50.10 4.56
C ASN A 140 3.45 -51.46 3.85
N SER A 141 2.49 -51.72 2.97
CA SER A 141 2.40 -52.99 2.22
C SER A 141 1.62 -52.85 0.91
N GLU A 142 1.73 -53.84 0.03
CA GLU A 142 0.98 -53.85 -1.24
C GLU A 142 -0.53 -53.96 -1.05
N VAL A 143 -0.95 -54.75 -0.06
CA VAL A 143 -2.36 -54.90 0.30
C VAL A 143 -2.91 -53.58 0.82
N SER A 144 -2.21 -52.95 1.77
CA SER A 144 -2.60 -51.64 2.30
C SER A 144 -2.57 -50.54 1.23
N TYR A 145 -1.67 -50.62 0.24
CA TYR A 145 -1.65 -49.67 -0.89
C TYR A 145 -2.85 -49.82 -1.82
N ARG A 146 -3.24 -51.06 -2.14
CA ARG A 146 -4.44 -51.33 -2.96
C ARG A 146 -5.74 -50.92 -2.25
N GLU A 147 -5.80 -51.07 -0.94
CA GLU A 147 -6.93 -50.59 -0.12
C GLU A 147 -6.90 -49.06 0.00
N TYR A 148 -5.71 -48.48 0.23
CA TYR A 148 -5.50 -47.06 0.37
C TYR A 148 -5.92 -46.26 -0.87
N ILE A 149 -5.50 -46.68 -2.07
CA ILE A 149 -5.88 -46.00 -3.33
C ILE A 149 -7.37 -46.14 -3.65
N ARG A 150 -8.06 -47.11 -3.05
CA ARG A 150 -9.52 -47.29 -3.14
C ARG A 150 -10.26 -46.49 -2.08
N GLY A 151 -9.59 -46.01 -1.04
CA GLY A 151 -10.17 -45.22 0.04
C GLY A 151 -10.63 -43.82 -0.40
N ASN A 152 -11.68 -43.33 0.26
CA ASN A 152 -12.28 -42.02 -0.02
C ASN A 152 -11.26 -40.87 0.08
N ARG A 153 -10.34 -40.91 1.05
CA ARG A 153 -9.32 -39.87 1.24
C ARG A 153 -8.38 -39.71 0.03
N HIS A 154 -7.88 -40.81 -0.53
CA HIS A 154 -7.02 -40.77 -1.72
C HIS A 154 -7.79 -40.31 -2.97
N ARG A 155 -9.02 -40.80 -3.15
CA ARG A 155 -9.88 -40.42 -4.28
C ARG A 155 -10.29 -38.95 -4.26
N VAL A 156 -10.57 -38.38 -3.09
CA VAL A 156 -10.86 -36.95 -2.93
C VAL A 156 -9.62 -36.11 -3.27
N ASN A 157 -8.42 -36.52 -2.83
CA ASN A 157 -7.18 -35.79 -3.14
C ASN A 157 -6.79 -35.88 -4.64
N MET A 158 -7.02 -37.03 -5.29
CA MET A 158 -6.92 -37.16 -6.75
C MET A 158 -7.87 -36.17 -7.46
N LEU A 159 -9.14 -36.11 -7.01
CA LEU A 159 -10.13 -35.24 -7.61
C LEU A 159 -9.80 -33.76 -7.42
N LYS A 160 -9.28 -33.39 -6.25
CA LYS A 160 -8.79 -32.03 -5.99
C LYS A 160 -7.68 -31.63 -6.97
N LYS A 161 -6.77 -32.55 -7.30
CA LYS A 161 -5.73 -32.31 -8.32
C LYS A 161 -6.31 -32.12 -9.73
N ASP A 162 -7.36 -32.85 -10.08
CA ASP A 162 -8.05 -32.73 -11.37
C ASP A 162 -8.80 -31.39 -11.53
N ILE A 163 -9.33 -30.81 -10.44
CA ILE A 163 -10.06 -29.53 -10.47
C ILE A 163 -9.23 -28.41 -11.11
N ASN A 164 -7.94 -28.32 -10.81
CA ASN A 164 -7.06 -27.29 -11.38
C ASN A 164 -6.90 -27.36 -12.89
N SER A 165 -6.89 -28.57 -13.44
CA SER A 165 -6.55 -28.80 -14.86
C SER A 165 -7.76 -29.00 -15.75
N LYS A 166 -8.92 -29.34 -15.17
CA LYS A 166 -10.12 -29.78 -15.89
C LYS A 166 -11.42 -29.20 -15.31
N ARG A 167 -11.38 -28.01 -14.69
CA ARG A 167 -12.57 -27.42 -14.05
C ARG A 167 -13.79 -27.34 -14.97
N ASP A 168 -13.62 -26.77 -16.16
CA ASP A 168 -14.73 -26.56 -17.11
C ASP A 168 -15.37 -27.90 -17.50
N ASP A 169 -14.53 -28.88 -17.81
CA ASP A 169 -14.95 -30.25 -18.05
C ASP A 169 -15.70 -30.80 -16.82
N LEU A 170 -15.19 -30.66 -15.60
CA LEU A 170 -15.81 -31.20 -14.39
C LEU A 170 -17.15 -30.57 -14.00
N VAL A 171 -17.53 -29.39 -14.49
CA VAL A 171 -18.82 -28.74 -14.16
C VAL A 171 -19.88 -28.90 -15.24
N GLU A 172 -19.47 -29.18 -16.47
CA GLU A 172 -20.36 -29.27 -17.62
C GLU A 172 -21.35 -30.44 -17.53
N THR A 173 -22.46 -30.29 -18.25
CA THR A 173 -23.40 -31.39 -18.51
C THR A 173 -22.70 -32.42 -19.39
N LYS A 174 -22.73 -33.69 -18.99
CA LYS A 174 -22.01 -34.76 -19.70
C LYS A 174 -22.83 -36.02 -19.78
N ASN A 175 -22.66 -36.73 -20.89
CA ASN A 175 -23.28 -38.04 -21.12
C ASN A 175 -24.79 -38.06 -20.82
N GLY A 176 -25.49 -36.97 -21.16
CA GLY A 176 -26.92 -36.86 -20.94
C GLY A 176 -27.35 -36.67 -19.49
N VAL A 177 -26.45 -36.27 -18.57
CA VAL A 177 -26.79 -35.94 -17.18
C VAL A 177 -26.55 -34.45 -16.94
N SER A 178 -27.60 -33.75 -16.51
CA SER A 178 -27.53 -32.35 -16.10
C SER A 178 -27.83 -32.21 -14.62
N ILE A 179 -27.12 -31.32 -13.93
CA ILE A 179 -27.35 -30.99 -12.51
C ILE A 179 -27.67 -29.52 -12.43
N THR A 180 -28.80 -29.17 -11.81
CA THR A 180 -29.26 -27.79 -11.70
C THR A 180 -29.76 -27.48 -10.31
N THR A 181 -29.73 -26.21 -9.92
CA THR A 181 -30.34 -25.69 -8.69
C THR A 181 -30.72 -24.23 -8.90
N GLN A 182 -31.65 -23.71 -8.11
CA GLN A 182 -32.11 -22.31 -8.19
C GLN A 182 -31.00 -21.27 -7.89
N TYR A 183 -29.86 -21.72 -7.36
CA TYR A 183 -28.73 -20.88 -6.98
C TYR A 183 -27.50 -21.06 -7.92
N ASP A 184 -27.65 -21.80 -9.02
CA ASP A 184 -26.58 -22.08 -9.99
C ASP A 184 -26.38 -20.88 -10.95
N ASP A 185 -25.13 -20.50 -11.21
CA ASP A 185 -24.76 -19.43 -12.15
C ASP A 185 -24.58 -19.91 -13.60
N GLY A 186 -24.81 -21.20 -13.86
CA GLY A 186 -24.64 -21.84 -15.16
C GLY A 186 -23.18 -22.21 -15.48
N LYS A 187 -22.24 -21.90 -14.58
CA LYS A 187 -20.82 -22.27 -14.66
C LYS A 187 -20.43 -23.23 -13.54
N GLY A 188 -21.43 -23.86 -12.92
CA GLY A 188 -21.26 -24.83 -11.84
C GLY A 188 -20.98 -24.20 -10.47
N ASN A 189 -21.08 -22.88 -10.31
CA ASN A 189 -21.02 -22.25 -9.00
C ASN A 189 -22.43 -22.11 -8.43
N VAL A 190 -22.59 -22.46 -7.16
CA VAL A 190 -23.87 -22.44 -6.47
C VAL A 190 -23.75 -21.51 -5.27
N THR A 191 -24.36 -20.33 -5.35
CA THR A 191 -24.17 -19.27 -4.36
C THR A 191 -25.48 -18.85 -3.70
N THR A 192 -25.52 -18.84 -2.36
CA THR A 192 -26.68 -18.37 -1.60
C THR A 192 -26.28 -17.67 -0.31
N GLN A 193 -27.25 -17.04 0.36
CA GLN A 193 -27.05 -16.30 1.62
C GLN A 193 -27.98 -16.82 2.73
N MET A 194 -27.53 -16.68 3.97
CA MET A 194 -28.28 -17.03 5.18
C MET A 194 -27.91 -16.10 6.35
N GLN A 195 -28.83 -15.90 7.29
CA GLN A 195 -28.50 -15.26 8.58
C GLN A 195 -27.81 -16.27 9.51
N ARG A 196 -27.08 -15.78 10.51
CA ARG A 196 -26.49 -16.61 11.58
C ARG A 196 -27.54 -17.52 12.22
N ASP A 197 -27.14 -18.74 12.53
CA ASP A 197 -27.93 -19.75 13.25
C ASP A 197 -29.27 -20.15 12.59
N ILE A 198 -29.52 -19.73 11.35
CA ILE A 198 -30.63 -20.21 10.52
C ILE A 198 -30.18 -21.48 9.76
N THR A 199 -31.12 -22.30 9.27
CA THR A 199 -30.80 -23.40 8.33
C THR A 199 -31.11 -22.98 6.90
N LYS A 200 -30.19 -23.26 5.98
CA LYS A 200 -30.34 -22.99 4.54
C LYS A 200 -30.25 -24.27 3.73
N GLU A 201 -31.20 -24.46 2.81
CA GLU A 201 -31.26 -25.65 1.97
C GLU A 201 -30.98 -25.32 0.50
N VAL A 202 -30.22 -26.19 -0.14
CA VAL A 202 -29.86 -26.17 -1.55
C VAL A 202 -30.24 -27.51 -2.16
N ASN A 203 -31.26 -27.51 -3.02
CA ASN A 203 -31.75 -28.71 -3.70
C ASN A 203 -31.10 -28.82 -5.07
N PHE A 204 -30.34 -29.89 -5.28
CA PHE A 204 -29.77 -30.27 -6.56
C PHE A 204 -30.72 -31.20 -7.31
N LYS A 205 -31.12 -30.79 -8.50
CA LYS A 205 -31.95 -31.56 -9.42
C LYS A 205 -31.06 -32.18 -10.48
N ILE A 206 -30.93 -33.49 -10.45
CA ILE A 206 -30.16 -34.29 -11.39
C ILE A 206 -31.15 -34.85 -12.41
N LYS A 207 -31.02 -34.46 -13.68
CA LYS A 207 -31.91 -34.91 -14.78
C LYS A 207 -31.15 -35.75 -15.80
N SER A 208 -31.71 -36.90 -16.13
CA SER A 208 -31.30 -37.68 -17.30
C SER A 208 -32.00 -37.12 -18.54
N ILE A 209 -31.24 -36.42 -19.39
CA ILE A 209 -31.70 -35.74 -20.61
C ILE A 209 -31.44 -36.56 -21.88
N SER A 210 -30.99 -37.80 -21.76
CA SER A 210 -30.74 -38.71 -22.89
C SER A 210 -31.39 -40.07 -22.66
N ASP A 211 -31.54 -40.84 -23.73
CA ASP A 211 -32.03 -42.23 -23.68
C ASP A 211 -30.99 -43.22 -23.15
N ARG A 212 -29.79 -42.73 -22.78
CA ARG A 212 -28.70 -43.55 -22.27
C ARG A 212 -28.90 -43.81 -20.77
N GLU A 213 -28.81 -45.08 -20.36
CA GLU A 213 -28.94 -45.48 -18.95
C GLU A 213 -27.68 -45.13 -18.14
N VAL A 214 -27.88 -44.39 -17.04
CA VAL A 214 -26.79 -43.94 -16.17
C VAL A 214 -27.14 -44.27 -14.71
N ALA A 215 -26.15 -44.67 -13.92
CA ALA A 215 -26.32 -44.88 -12.48
C ALA A 215 -25.54 -43.82 -11.69
N LEU A 216 -26.20 -43.14 -10.75
CA LEU A 216 -25.55 -42.33 -9.72
C LEU A 216 -24.95 -43.28 -8.67
N ILE A 217 -23.63 -43.28 -8.56
CA ILE A 217 -22.88 -44.26 -7.75
C ILE A 217 -22.26 -43.68 -6.49
N SER A 218 -22.04 -42.37 -6.41
CA SER A 218 -21.60 -41.71 -5.17
C SER A 218 -21.86 -40.21 -5.19
N ILE A 219 -22.14 -39.65 -4.01
CA ILE A 219 -22.13 -38.21 -3.75
C ILE A 219 -21.06 -37.93 -2.69
N ALA A 220 -20.23 -36.92 -2.88
CA ALA A 220 -19.17 -36.58 -1.93
C ALA A 220 -19.02 -35.08 -1.72
N LEU A 221 -18.81 -34.67 -0.46
CA LEU A 221 -18.31 -33.35 -0.12
C LEU A 221 -16.78 -33.36 -0.21
N LEU A 222 -16.21 -32.54 -1.08
CA LEU A 222 -14.76 -32.49 -1.28
C LEU A 222 -14.03 -31.77 -0.15
N GLN A 223 -14.74 -30.89 0.54
CA GLN A 223 -14.30 -30.20 1.75
C GLN A 223 -15.41 -30.31 2.80
N PRO A 224 -15.55 -31.47 3.47
CA PRO A 224 -16.58 -31.67 4.47
C PRO A 224 -16.46 -30.62 5.58
N ARG A 225 -17.56 -29.92 5.86
CA ARG A 225 -17.67 -28.99 6.98
C ARG A 225 -18.76 -29.48 7.94
N PRO A 226 -18.63 -29.29 9.26
CA PRO A 226 -19.65 -29.72 10.22
C PRO A 226 -21.01 -29.06 9.99
N GLU A 227 -21.04 -27.88 9.36
CA GLU A 227 -22.25 -27.13 9.01
C GLU A 227 -23.03 -27.76 7.86
N PHE A 228 -22.37 -28.55 6.98
CA PHE A 228 -23.00 -29.14 5.80
C PHE A 228 -23.46 -30.58 6.05
N ARG A 229 -24.72 -30.87 5.68
CA ARG A 229 -25.32 -32.21 5.68
C ARG A 229 -25.99 -32.48 4.32
N VAL A 230 -25.76 -33.66 3.77
CA VAL A 230 -26.40 -34.12 2.52
C VAL A 230 -27.47 -35.15 2.86
N LYS A 231 -28.63 -35.04 2.22
CA LYS A 231 -29.71 -36.03 2.27
C LYS A 231 -30.16 -36.36 0.85
N ASP A 232 -30.39 -37.65 0.59
CA ASP A 232 -30.91 -38.14 -0.68
C ASP A 232 -31.79 -39.38 -0.44
N GLU A 233 -32.81 -39.59 -1.27
CA GLU A 233 -33.86 -40.59 -1.03
C GLU A 233 -33.35 -42.05 -1.02
N HIS A 234 -32.23 -42.31 -1.70
CA HIS A 234 -31.68 -43.65 -1.84
C HIS A 234 -30.42 -43.88 -1.01
N ASN A 235 -30.02 -42.94 -0.14
CA ASN A 235 -28.81 -43.00 0.70
C ASN A 235 -27.53 -43.27 -0.13
N VAL A 236 -27.42 -42.62 -1.29
CA VAL A 236 -26.24 -42.69 -2.15
C VAL A 236 -25.06 -41.92 -1.53
N PHE A 237 -25.33 -40.85 -0.78
CA PHE A 237 -24.29 -40.12 -0.05
C PHE A 237 -23.64 -40.96 1.05
N ASP A 238 -24.45 -41.74 1.79
CA ASP A 238 -23.95 -42.65 2.84
C ASP A 238 -23.25 -43.89 2.26
N GLY A 239 -23.20 -44.01 0.92
CA GLY A 239 -22.55 -45.11 0.21
C GLY A 239 -23.30 -46.45 0.34
N ILE A 240 -24.57 -46.42 0.75
CA ILE A 240 -25.37 -47.61 1.01
C ILE A 240 -25.90 -48.20 -0.30
N ASN A 241 -26.43 -47.36 -1.20
CA ASN A 241 -26.98 -47.79 -2.48
C ASN A 241 -26.41 -47.01 -3.67
N THR A 242 -26.62 -47.56 -4.88
CA THR A 242 -26.47 -46.84 -6.14
C THR A 242 -27.85 -46.64 -6.76
N PHE A 243 -28.12 -45.47 -7.35
CA PHE A 243 -29.40 -45.19 -8.00
C PHE A 243 -29.27 -45.29 -9.51
N LYS A 244 -29.95 -46.26 -10.13
CA LYS A 244 -30.09 -46.31 -11.59
C LYS A 244 -31.11 -45.25 -12.02
N MET A 245 -30.72 -44.36 -12.92
CA MET A 245 -31.57 -43.29 -13.43
C MET A 245 -32.21 -43.71 -14.76
N PRO A 246 -33.54 -43.94 -14.81
CA PRO A 246 -34.25 -44.12 -16.07
C PRO A 246 -34.13 -42.89 -16.99
N ALA A 247 -34.24 -43.08 -18.30
CA ALA A 247 -34.28 -41.97 -19.25
C ALA A 247 -35.43 -40.99 -18.90
N GLY A 248 -35.14 -39.69 -18.89
CA GLY A 248 -36.11 -38.65 -18.52
C GLY A 248 -36.40 -38.50 -17.02
N SER A 249 -35.80 -39.31 -16.14
CA SER A 249 -36.01 -39.22 -14.69
C SER A 249 -35.29 -38.01 -14.05
N GLU A 250 -35.85 -37.55 -12.93
CA GLU A 250 -35.28 -36.49 -12.08
C GLU A 250 -34.98 -37.06 -10.69
N TYR A 251 -33.79 -36.78 -10.16
CA TYR A 251 -33.36 -37.17 -8.83
C TYR A 251 -32.97 -35.94 -8.01
N THR A 252 -33.43 -35.85 -6.77
CA THR A 252 -33.14 -34.69 -5.90
C THR A 252 -32.15 -35.05 -4.80
N VAL A 253 -31.11 -34.23 -4.67
CA VAL A 253 -30.15 -34.30 -3.56
C VAL A 253 -30.24 -32.98 -2.79
N GLN A 254 -30.54 -33.05 -1.50
CA GLN A 254 -30.67 -31.89 -0.63
C GLN A 254 -29.37 -31.69 0.15
N LEU A 255 -28.76 -30.51 0.00
CA LEU A 255 -27.67 -30.04 0.84
C LEU A 255 -28.21 -29.01 1.83
N SER A 256 -28.07 -29.27 3.11
CA SER A 256 -28.43 -28.34 4.19
C SER A 256 -27.18 -27.75 4.84
N CYS A 257 -27.20 -26.45 5.09
CA CYS A 257 -26.21 -25.69 5.85
C CYS A 257 -26.88 -25.20 7.14
N SER A 258 -26.36 -25.57 8.30
CA SER A 258 -26.95 -25.27 9.61
C SER A 258 -25.87 -25.04 10.66
N ASN A 259 -26.23 -24.48 11.83
CA ASN A 259 -25.33 -24.20 12.95
C ASN A 259 -24.13 -23.29 12.59
N ALA A 260 -24.33 -22.39 11.63
CA ALA A 260 -23.31 -21.47 11.16
C ALA A 260 -23.31 -20.18 12.00
N SER A 261 -22.39 -20.10 12.97
CA SER A 261 -22.25 -18.97 13.89
C SER A 261 -21.24 -17.91 13.40
N ASN A 262 -20.24 -18.32 12.61
CA ASN A 262 -19.22 -17.43 12.07
C ASN A 262 -19.70 -16.72 10.80
N LEU A 263 -19.36 -15.43 10.65
CA LEU A 263 -19.66 -14.67 9.43
C LEU A 263 -18.69 -14.99 8.30
N GLY A 264 -19.18 -14.82 7.07
CA GLY A 264 -18.41 -15.04 5.85
C GLY A 264 -18.90 -16.25 5.06
N ARG A 265 -18.05 -16.76 4.19
CA ARG A 265 -18.33 -17.83 3.24
C ARG A 265 -18.07 -19.18 3.88
N LEU A 266 -19.04 -20.07 3.77
CA LEU A 266 -18.88 -21.50 3.96
C LEU A 266 -18.91 -22.16 2.59
N ALA A 267 -17.82 -22.81 2.20
CA ALA A 267 -17.71 -23.48 0.92
C ALA A 267 -17.46 -24.98 1.09
N SER A 268 -18.14 -25.78 0.27
CA SER A 268 -17.89 -27.21 0.15
C SER A 268 -18.33 -27.68 -1.23
N PRO A 269 -17.40 -27.90 -2.18
CA PRO A 269 -17.75 -28.47 -3.48
C PRO A 269 -18.39 -29.85 -3.33
N VAL A 270 -19.46 -30.10 -4.08
CA VAL A 270 -20.18 -31.36 -4.13
C VAL A 270 -19.81 -32.08 -5.42
N ALA A 271 -19.31 -33.31 -5.31
CA ALA A 271 -19.01 -34.16 -6.45
C ALA A 271 -20.06 -35.26 -6.58
N PHE A 272 -20.62 -35.37 -7.78
CA PHE A 272 -21.56 -36.43 -8.17
C PHE A 272 -20.84 -37.36 -9.15
N ALA A 273 -20.74 -38.64 -8.80
CA ALA A 273 -20.12 -39.65 -9.67
C ALA A 273 -21.18 -40.54 -10.30
N PHE A 274 -21.06 -40.73 -11.60
CA PHE A 274 -21.98 -41.48 -12.43
C PHE A 274 -21.25 -42.60 -13.15
N ARG A 275 -21.95 -43.71 -13.39
CA ARG A 275 -21.47 -44.81 -14.21
C ARG A 275 -22.41 -45.04 -15.39
N LEU A 276 -21.85 -45.13 -16.58
CA LEU A 276 -22.56 -45.56 -17.78
C LEU A 276 -22.82 -47.07 -17.71
N GLU A 277 -24.06 -47.51 -17.88
CA GLU A 277 -24.38 -48.94 -17.76
C GLU A 277 -23.93 -49.75 -18.99
N ASP A 278 -23.81 -49.13 -20.17
CA ASP A 278 -23.33 -49.74 -21.41
C ASP A 278 -21.81 -49.95 -21.43
N THR A 279 -21.02 -48.92 -21.10
CA THR A 279 -19.54 -48.98 -21.16
C THR A 279 -18.88 -49.26 -19.82
N ARG A 280 -19.62 -49.17 -18.71
CA ARG A 280 -19.11 -49.16 -17.32
C ARG A 280 -18.15 -48.00 -17.01
N GLU A 281 -18.03 -47.03 -17.91
CA GLU A 281 -17.21 -45.84 -17.70
C GLU A 281 -17.77 -44.97 -16.58
N ILE A 282 -16.88 -44.39 -15.76
CA ILE A 282 -17.25 -43.49 -14.66
C ILE A 282 -16.88 -42.06 -15.02
N PHE A 283 -17.84 -41.16 -14.90
CA PHE A 283 -17.62 -39.72 -15.04
C PHE A 283 -18.16 -38.97 -13.83
N LYS A 284 -17.75 -37.71 -13.67
CA LYS A 284 -18.10 -36.88 -12.52
C LYS A 284 -18.58 -35.51 -12.97
N ILE A 285 -19.52 -34.97 -12.21
CA ILE A 285 -20.01 -33.60 -12.34
C ILE A 285 -19.87 -32.94 -10.96
N LEU A 286 -19.27 -31.75 -10.90
CA LEU A 286 -19.02 -30.99 -9.68
C LEU A 286 -19.91 -29.76 -9.61
N ARG A 287 -20.31 -29.38 -8.40
CA ARG A 287 -20.94 -28.10 -8.09
C ARG A 287 -20.21 -27.42 -6.94
N PHE A 288 -19.74 -26.19 -7.17
CA PHE A 288 -18.98 -25.40 -6.19
C PHE A 288 -19.96 -24.61 -5.33
N VAL A 289 -20.32 -25.17 -4.17
CA VAL A 289 -21.28 -24.53 -3.27
C VAL A 289 -20.60 -23.52 -2.36
N SER A 290 -21.19 -22.33 -2.26
CA SER A 290 -20.83 -21.26 -1.35
C SER A 290 -22.08 -20.68 -0.67
N VAL A 291 -22.14 -20.79 0.66
CA VAL A 291 -23.18 -20.20 1.49
C VAL A 291 -22.57 -19.05 2.29
N PHE A 292 -23.07 -17.82 2.09
CA PHE A 292 -22.59 -16.65 2.82
C PHE A 292 -23.46 -16.40 4.05
N VAL A 293 -22.85 -16.48 5.22
CA VAL A 293 -23.46 -16.15 6.52
C VAL A 293 -23.32 -14.65 6.74
N VAL A 294 -24.45 -13.96 6.82
CA VAL A 294 -24.56 -12.51 6.98
C VAL A 294 -25.28 -12.15 8.29
N SER A 295 -25.22 -10.87 8.70
CA SER A 295 -26.01 -10.32 9.83
C SER A 295 -26.79 -9.07 9.43
N ASP A 296 -27.55 -8.50 10.38
CA ASP A 296 -28.41 -7.32 10.22
C ASP A 296 -27.66 -6.03 9.79
N VAL A 297 -26.33 -5.97 9.92
CA VAL A 297 -25.54 -4.78 9.53
C VAL A 297 -25.62 -4.49 8.02
N ASN A 298 -26.09 -5.45 7.21
CA ASN A 298 -26.39 -5.23 5.80
C ASN A 298 -27.43 -4.11 5.57
N GLU A 299 -28.35 -3.86 6.51
CA GLU A 299 -29.30 -2.73 6.43
C GLU A 299 -28.60 -1.37 6.58
N ASP A 300 -27.51 -1.32 7.37
CA ASP A 300 -26.73 -0.11 7.60
C ASP A 300 -25.81 0.27 6.43
N LEU A 301 -25.53 -0.69 5.53
CA LEU A 301 -24.63 -0.60 4.39
C LEU A 301 -25.32 -0.97 3.06
N PRO A 302 -26.40 -0.27 2.65
CA PRO A 302 -27.06 -0.56 1.39
C PRO A 302 -26.07 -0.38 0.22
N PRO A 303 -26.13 -1.22 -0.83
CA PRO A 303 -25.34 -1.03 -2.03
C PRO A 303 -25.73 0.31 -2.65
N SER A 304 -24.79 1.25 -2.77
CA SER A 304 -25.10 2.57 -3.32
C SER A 304 -25.43 2.45 -4.82
N LYS A 305 -24.51 1.88 -5.62
CA LYS A 305 -24.69 1.44 -7.03
C LYS A 305 -23.67 0.35 -7.39
N PRO A 306 -23.98 -0.56 -8.35
CA PRO A 306 -22.99 -1.53 -8.86
C PRO A 306 -21.71 -0.85 -9.38
N TYR A 307 -20.58 -1.54 -9.26
CA TYR A 307 -19.31 -1.02 -9.77
C TYR A 307 -19.37 -0.85 -11.29
N THR A 308 -18.97 0.33 -11.76
CA THR A 308 -18.73 0.66 -13.17
C THR A 308 -17.28 1.08 -13.33
N ASN A 309 -16.67 0.75 -14.47
CA ASN A 309 -15.31 1.22 -14.72
C ASN A 309 -15.29 2.75 -14.72
N PRO A 310 -14.38 3.40 -13.97
CA PRO A 310 -14.23 4.84 -14.05
C PRO A 310 -13.94 5.22 -15.51
N PRO A 311 -14.51 6.33 -16.02
CA PRO A 311 -14.20 6.79 -17.37
C PRO A 311 -12.68 6.98 -17.52
N ARG A 312 -12.14 6.66 -18.70
CA ARG A 312 -10.75 6.99 -19.04
C ARG A 312 -10.54 8.49 -18.82
N PHE A 313 -9.33 8.86 -18.38
CA PHE A 313 -8.94 10.24 -18.04
C PHE A 313 -9.67 11.28 -18.89
N ALA A 314 -10.23 12.29 -18.22
CA ALA A 314 -10.79 13.44 -18.90
C ALA A 314 -9.77 13.97 -19.93
N ALA A 315 -10.24 14.28 -21.14
CA ALA A 315 -9.40 14.90 -22.16
C ALA A 315 -8.75 16.17 -21.58
N LYS A 316 -7.47 16.41 -21.86
CA LYS A 316 -6.76 17.58 -21.33
C LYS A 316 -7.50 18.84 -21.78
N MET A 317 -8.04 19.56 -20.80
CA MET A 317 -8.69 20.85 -21.06
C MET A 317 -7.65 21.80 -21.64
N LYS A 318 -7.89 22.33 -22.85
CA LYS A 318 -7.06 23.40 -23.40
C LYS A 318 -7.27 24.64 -22.53
N ARG A 319 -6.25 25.06 -21.79
CA ARG A 319 -6.30 26.30 -21.01
C ARG A 319 -6.39 27.48 -21.97
N GLY A 320 -7.39 28.31 -21.74
CA GLY A 320 -7.51 29.61 -22.39
C GLY A 320 -6.87 30.71 -21.55
N GLU A 321 -7.32 31.96 -21.69
CA GLU A 321 -6.82 33.08 -20.89
C GLU A 321 -7.08 32.84 -19.40
N ILE A 322 -6.05 32.92 -18.56
CA ILE A 322 -6.16 32.66 -17.12
C ILE A 322 -6.66 33.93 -16.42
N VAL A 323 -7.80 33.81 -15.72
CA VAL A 323 -8.33 34.87 -14.87
C VAL A 323 -8.19 34.45 -13.41
N ASN A 324 -7.45 35.22 -12.62
CA ASN A 324 -7.21 34.92 -11.22
C ASN A 324 -8.47 35.17 -10.37
N GLY A 325 -8.75 34.25 -9.46
CA GLY A 325 -9.86 34.37 -8.50
C GLY A 325 -9.54 35.29 -7.34
N ILE A 326 -10.35 35.18 -6.28
CA ILE A 326 -10.15 35.92 -5.04
C ILE A 326 -9.21 35.11 -4.15
N GLU A 327 -7.99 35.59 -3.95
CA GLU A 327 -7.04 35.01 -3.01
C GLU A 327 -7.46 35.23 -1.55
N LEU A 328 -6.86 34.47 -0.64
CA LEU A 328 -7.04 34.69 0.79
C LEU A 328 -6.35 36.00 1.20
N SER A 329 -7.06 36.86 1.92
CA SER A 329 -6.52 38.12 2.45
C SER A 329 -5.31 37.86 3.35
N GLY A 330 -4.21 38.60 3.16
CA GLY A 330 -2.99 38.49 3.98
C GLY A 330 -2.00 37.40 3.55
N TRP A 331 -2.33 36.57 2.56
CA TRP A 331 -1.44 35.51 2.06
C TRP A 331 -0.49 35.96 0.95
N GLY A 332 -0.80 37.08 0.26
CA GLY A 332 0.04 37.64 -0.79
C GLY A 332 1.30 38.36 -0.28
N GLU A 333 1.30 38.81 0.97
CA GLU A 333 2.46 39.41 1.62
C GLU A 333 3.24 38.34 2.38
N ASN A 334 4.35 37.88 1.82
CA ASN A 334 5.31 37.05 2.54
C ASN A 334 6.33 37.97 3.23
N PRO A 335 6.25 38.25 4.54
CA PRO A 335 7.21 39.12 5.23
C PRO A 335 8.60 38.49 5.38
N LEU A 336 8.74 37.19 5.08
CA LEU A 336 10.02 36.50 4.92
C LEU A 336 10.55 36.67 3.48
N LYS A 337 10.55 37.90 2.94
CA LYS A 337 11.16 38.19 1.63
C LYS A 337 12.67 38.08 1.76
N GLY A 338 13.26 37.16 1.02
CA GLY A 338 14.70 37.12 0.78
C GLY A 338 14.94 36.67 -0.66
N ILE A 339 15.34 35.42 -0.85
CA ILE A 339 15.58 34.84 -2.17
C ILE A 339 14.23 34.42 -2.80
N PRO A 340 13.94 34.79 -4.06
CA PRO A 340 12.80 34.24 -4.78
C PRO A 340 12.95 32.74 -4.93
N LEU A 341 11.91 31.97 -4.61
CA LEU A 341 11.88 30.54 -4.90
C LEU A 341 11.86 30.37 -6.43
N GLU A 342 12.83 29.68 -7.01
CA GLU A 342 12.86 29.43 -8.45
C GLU A 342 11.69 28.54 -8.90
N PHE A 343 11.35 28.58 -10.19
CA PHE A 343 10.21 27.84 -10.72
C PHE A 343 10.47 26.35 -10.86
N PHE A 344 11.72 25.95 -11.11
CA PHE A 344 12.14 24.55 -11.37
C PHE A 344 11.18 23.87 -12.34
N ASP A 345 11.00 24.43 -13.54
CA ASP A 345 10.09 23.84 -14.51
C ASP A 345 10.65 22.53 -15.04
N VAL A 346 9.76 21.55 -15.20
CA VAL A 346 10.14 20.22 -15.69
C VAL A 346 10.81 20.36 -17.07
N PRO A 347 12.04 19.86 -17.25
CA PRO A 347 12.74 19.91 -18.53
C PRO A 347 11.93 19.22 -19.65
N ARG A 348 11.83 19.86 -20.82
CA ARG A 348 10.98 19.39 -21.93
C ARG A 348 11.40 18.03 -22.47
N ASP A 349 12.70 17.78 -22.53
CA ASP A 349 13.33 16.52 -22.93
C ASP A 349 12.99 15.39 -21.95
N LEU A 350 13.04 15.65 -20.64
CA LEU A 350 12.64 14.70 -19.60
C LEU A 350 11.14 14.42 -19.68
N GLN A 351 10.33 15.47 -19.80
CA GLN A 351 8.88 15.35 -19.98
C GLN A 351 8.53 14.52 -21.22
N HIS A 352 9.20 14.75 -22.35
CA HIS A 352 8.99 13.97 -23.56
C HIS A 352 9.44 12.52 -23.39
N THR A 353 10.59 12.27 -22.75
CA THR A 353 11.12 10.92 -22.46
C THR A 353 10.15 10.10 -21.62
N VAL A 354 9.64 10.70 -20.53
CA VAL A 354 8.65 10.09 -19.63
C VAL A 354 7.29 9.93 -20.32
N ASN A 355 6.82 10.92 -21.07
CA ASN A 355 5.49 10.82 -21.69
C ASN A 355 5.43 9.91 -22.91
N SER A 356 6.51 9.81 -23.69
CA SER A 356 6.54 9.07 -24.96
C SER A 356 7.14 7.66 -24.86
N ASN A 357 7.72 7.31 -23.70
CA ASN A 357 8.56 6.12 -23.49
C ASN A 357 9.81 6.02 -24.40
N LYS A 358 10.06 6.99 -25.28
CA LYS A 358 11.29 7.05 -26.08
C LYS A 358 12.45 7.41 -25.15
N ASN A 359 13.57 6.71 -25.27
CA ASN A 359 14.78 6.88 -24.44
C ASN A 359 14.64 6.53 -22.94
N LEU A 360 13.54 5.89 -22.54
CA LEU A 360 13.34 5.44 -21.16
C LEU A 360 14.42 4.48 -20.63
N PRO A 361 14.98 3.55 -21.44
CA PRO A 361 16.09 2.70 -20.99
C PRO A 361 17.34 3.50 -20.58
N GLN A 362 17.74 4.48 -21.39
CA GLN A 362 18.90 5.33 -21.07
C GLN A 362 18.68 6.13 -19.79
N LEU A 363 17.48 6.71 -19.62
CA LEU A 363 17.11 7.40 -18.38
C LEU A 363 17.18 6.46 -17.17
N ARG A 364 16.67 5.22 -17.29
CA ARG A 364 16.76 4.22 -16.22
C ARG A 364 18.21 3.87 -15.87
N ASP A 365 19.07 3.73 -16.86
CA ASP A 365 20.48 3.41 -16.61
C ASP A 365 21.21 4.56 -15.91
N GLN A 366 20.88 5.82 -16.23
CA GLN A 366 21.37 6.99 -15.48
C GLN A 366 20.87 6.99 -14.03
N LEU A 367 19.58 6.73 -13.81
CA LEU A 367 18.98 6.75 -12.48
C LEU A 367 19.46 5.60 -11.57
N LYS A 368 19.86 4.46 -12.16
CA LYS A 368 20.41 3.31 -11.43
C LYS A 368 21.82 3.54 -10.87
N GLN A 369 22.53 4.57 -11.31
CA GLN A 369 23.87 4.86 -10.81
C GLN A 369 23.84 5.08 -9.28
N PRO A 370 24.81 4.52 -8.52
CA PRO A 370 24.92 4.79 -7.09
C PRO A 370 25.01 6.29 -6.80
N LEU A 371 24.43 6.72 -5.68
CA LEU A 371 24.47 8.13 -5.29
C LEU A 371 25.87 8.49 -4.79
N THR A 372 26.45 9.55 -5.35
CA THR A 372 27.76 10.12 -5.01
C THR A 372 27.63 11.62 -4.75
N VAL A 373 28.68 12.24 -4.21
CA VAL A 373 28.73 13.70 -4.01
C VAL A 373 28.47 14.44 -5.33
N ASP A 374 29.07 13.96 -6.43
CA ASP A 374 29.02 14.63 -7.74
C ASP A 374 27.67 14.50 -8.44
N ASN A 375 26.98 13.36 -8.28
CA ASN A 375 25.71 13.11 -8.96
C ASN A 375 24.46 13.39 -8.10
N HIS A 376 24.63 13.73 -6.81
CA HIS A 376 23.54 13.96 -5.86
C HIS A 376 22.51 14.95 -6.39
N ARG A 377 22.99 16.12 -6.80
CA ARG A 377 22.17 17.20 -7.36
C ARG A 377 21.36 16.72 -8.55
N GLU A 378 22.04 16.28 -9.60
CA GLU A 378 21.41 15.91 -10.87
C GLU A 378 20.40 14.77 -10.68
N LYS A 379 20.75 13.75 -9.90
CA LYS A 379 19.90 12.60 -9.65
C LYS A 379 18.61 13.00 -8.92
N PHE A 380 18.70 13.77 -7.84
CA PHE A 380 17.51 14.18 -7.10
C PHE A 380 16.64 15.15 -7.89
N HIS A 381 17.19 16.10 -8.67
CA HIS A 381 16.38 16.92 -9.57
C HIS A 381 15.58 16.05 -10.55
N LYS A 382 16.21 15.07 -11.21
CA LYS A 382 15.51 14.16 -12.14
C LYS A 382 14.40 13.37 -11.44
N LEU A 383 14.68 12.80 -10.26
CA LEU A 383 13.70 12.03 -9.50
C LEU A 383 12.49 12.88 -9.07
N LEU A 384 12.73 14.11 -8.62
CA LEU A 384 11.67 15.06 -8.26
C LEU A 384 10.83 15.44 -9.47
N TYR A 385 11.43 15.75 -10.63
CA TYR A 385 10.67 16.02 -11.85
C TYR A 385 9.83 14.82 -12.29
N ILE A 386 10.35 13.60 -12.17
CA ILE A 386 9.63 12.36 -12.47
C ILE A 386 8.44 12.18 -11.53
N GLU A 387 8.62 12.45 -10.24
CA GLU A 387 7.53 12.44 -9.27
C GLU A 387 6.49 13.53 -9.60
N GLU A 388 6.91 14.75 -9.92
CA GLU A 388 6.01 15.85 -10.29
C GLU A 388 5.15 15.49 -11.51
N LEU A 389 5.74 14.92 -12.55
CA LEU A 389 5.02 14.46 -13.73
C LEU A 389 3.95 13.44 -13.35
N GLN A 390 4.25 12.55 -12.40
CA GLN A 390 3.26 11.60 -11.91
C GLN A 390 2.15 12.27 -11.10
N MET A 391 2.48 13.24 -10.25
CA MET A 391 1.49 14.04 -9.53
C MET A 391 0.53 14.77 -10.50
N GLN A 392 1.05 15.28 -11.62
CA GLN A 392 0.25 15.94 -12.67
C GLN A 392 -0.71 14.97 -13.38
N VAL A 393 -0.32 13.70 -13.56
CA VAL A 393 -1.22 12.67 -14.12
C VAL A 393 -2.28 12.27 -13.11
N ASP A 394 -1.88 12.05 -11.85
CA ASP A 394 -2.78 11.55 -10.80
C ASP A 394 -3.85 12.57 -10.40
N ILE A 395 -3.52 13.86 -10.30
CA ILE A 395 -4.49 14.90 -9.90
C ILE A 395 -5.65 15.02 -10.89
N ARG A 396 -5.37 14.76 -12.18
CA ARG A 396 -6.37 14.84 -13.26
C ARG A 396 -7.43 13.75 -13.21
N ARG A 397 -7.21 12.69 -12.42
CA ARG A 397 -8.24 11.68 -12.15
C ARG A 397 -9.43 12.25 -11.38
N TYR A 398 -9.25 13.40 -10.74
CA TYR A 398 -10.30 14.08 -10.00
C TYR A 398 -11.01 15.16 -10.81
N ASP A 399 -10.56 15.46 -12.04
CA ASP A 399 -11.22 16.40 -12.95
C ASP A 399 -12.70 16.03 -13.12
N LYS A 400 -13.58 17.04 -13.07
CA LYS A 400 -15.03 16.84 -13.16
C LYS A 400 -15.61 17.66 -14.31
N MET A 401 -16.38 17.02 -15.17
CA MET A 401 -17.04 17.68 -16.30
C MET A 401 -18.51 17.96 -16.01
N GLY A 402 -19.02 19.07 -16.56
CA GLY A 402 -20.44 19.42 -16.51
C GLY A 402 -21.03 19.56 -15.11
N GLN A 403 -20.24 20.00 -14.13
CA GLN A 403 -20.66 20.18 -12.74
C GLN A 403 -21.48 21.46 -12.56
N THR A 404 -22.24 21.53 -11.49
CA THR A 404 -22.89 22.77 -11.04
C THR A 404 -22.27 23.22 -9.72
N LEU A 405 -22.31 24.52 -9.46
CA LEU A 405 -21.81 25.14 -8.25
C LEU A 405 -23.00 25.68 -7.45
N ALA A 406 -23.04 25.41 -6.15
CA ALA A 406 -24.03 25.99 -5.24
C ALA A 406 -23.55 27.35 -4.72
N LYS A 407 -24.47 28.22 -4.29
CA LYS A 407 -24.11 29.47 -3.61
C LYS A 407 -23.67 29.18 -2.18
N ASP A 408 -22.63 29.86 -1.72
CA ASP A 408 -22.24 29.83 -0.31
C ASP A 408 -23.04 30.84 0.53
N LYS A 409 -22.97 30.71 1.85
CA LYS A 409 -23.49 31.73 2.78
C LYS A 409 -22.81 33.08 2.57
N GLN A 410 -21.53 33.11 2.19
CA GLN A 410 -20.84 34.31 1.74
C GLN A 410 -21.19 34.59 0.27
N PRO A 411 -21.83 35.72 -0.07
CA PRO A 411 -22.32 35.99 -1.44
C PRO A 411 -21.24 35.98 -2.53
N THR A 412 -19.99 36.20 -2.13
CA THR A 412 -18.83 36.25 -3.02
C THR A 412 -18.23 34.89 -3.36
N MET A 413 -18.72 33.81 -2.74
CA MET A 413 -18.13 32.47 -2.80
C MET A 413 -19.11 31.44 -3.40
N LEU A 414 -18.56 30.38 -3.99
CA LEU A 414 -19.30 29.27 -4.60
C LEU A 414 -18.87 27.93 -3.99
N ARG A 415 -19.78 26.97 -3.91
CA ARG A 415 -19.55 25.62 -3.37
C ARG A 415 -19.49 24.58 -4.48
N LEU A 416 -18.46 23.75 -4.47
CA LEU A 416 -18.32 22.57 -5.32
C LEU A 416 -18.36 21.30 -4.48
N HIS A 417 -19.29 20.40 -4.79
CA HIS A 417 -19.35 19.09 -4.17
C HIS A 417 -18.32 18.13 -4.79
N VAL A 418 -17.46 17.56 -3.95
CA VAL A 418 -16.35 16.68 -4.31
C VAL A 418 -16.36 15.44 -3.42
N PRO A 419 -17.03 14.35 -3.85
CA PRO A 419 -17.04 13.10 -3.11
C PRO A 419 -15.62 12.59 -2.83
N GLY A 420 -15.34 12.21 -1.57
CA GLY A 420 -14.02 11.72 -1.13
C GLY A 420 -13.04 12.80 -0.65
N LEU A 421 -13.41 14.09 -0.68
CA LEU A 421 -12.58 15.19 -0.19
C LEU A 421 -12.21 15.06 1.29
N ALA A 422 -13.12 14.58 2.13
CA ALA A 422 -12.88 14.33 3.56
C ALA A 422 -11.76 13.30 3.84
N GLU A 423 -11.35 12.54 2.82
CA GLU A 423 -10.26 11.56 2.87
C GLU A 423 -8.97 12.10 2.22
N ASN A 424 -8.88 13.42 2.00
CA ASN A 424 -7.81 14.12 1.28
C ASN A 424 -7.61 13.61 -0.15
N ARG A 425 -8.71 13.32 -0.88
CA ARG A 425 -8.68 12.82 -2.27
C ARG A 425 -9.76 13.49 -3.15
N PRO A 426 -9.41 14.50 -3.97
CA PRO A 426 -8.07 15.03 -4.16
C PRO A 426 -7.55 15.71 -2.90
N SER A 427 -6.23 15.68 -2.70
CA SER A 427 -5.58 16.39 -1.60
C SER A 427 -5.59 17.87 -1.94
N VAL A 428 -6.59 18.58 -1.45
CA VAL A 428 -6.80 20.01 -1.66
C VAL A 428 -6.82 20.69 -0.31
N LEU A 429 -5.95 21.68 -0.12
CA LEU A 429 -5.84 22.46 1.09
C LEU A 429 -6.43 23.86 0.89
N ARG A 430 -6.71 24.54 2.00
CA ARG A 430 -6.99 25.96 1.99
C ARG A 430 -5.83 26.73 1.35
N GLY A 431 -6.16 27.63 0.41
CA GLY A 431 -5.19 28.38 -0.39
C GLY A 431 -4.80 27.73 -1.71
N ASP A 432 -5.11 26.44 -1.92
CA ASP A 432 -4.95 25.82 -3.25
C ASP A 432 -5.94 26.43 -4.25
N HIS A 433 -5.76 26.13 -5.53
CA HIS A 433 -6.69 26.56 -6.57
C HIS A 433 -7.04 25.43 -7.54
N LEU A 434 -8.18 25.59 -8.19
CA LEU A 434 -8.59 24.77 -9.32
C LEU A 434 -8.96 25.68 -10.50
N PHE A 435 -9.04 25.13 -11.70
CA PHE A 435 -9.52 25.86 -12.86
C PHE A 435 -10.97 25.48 -13.16
N ALA A 436 -11.79 26.49 -13.44
CA ALA A 436 -13.15 26.32 -13.92
C ALA A 436 -13.31 26.94 -15.32
N ARG A 437 -14.07 26.27 -16.18
CA ARG A 437 -14.53 26.79 -17.48
C ARG A 437 -16.00 26.49 -17.68
N PHE A 438 -16.75 27.37 -18.34
CA PHE A 438 -18.11 27.06 -18.73
C PHE A 438 -18.14 25.93 -19.77
N SER A 439 -18.91 24.87 -19.51
CA SER A 439 -18.96 23.68 -20.37
C SER A 439 -19.57 23.96 -21.75
N ASP A 440 -20.37 25.02 -21.85
CA ASP A 440 -20.96 25.52 -23.10
C ASP A 440 -19.95 26.25 -23.99
N LYS A 441 -18.70 26.43 -23.53
CA LYS A 441 -17.62 27.16 -24.23
C LYS A 441 -18.02 28.59 -24.61
N SER A 442 -18.87 29.24 -23.81
CA SER A 442 -19.29 30.62 -24.06
C SER A 442 -18.13 31.63 -24.04
N ASP A 443 -17.06 31.31 -23.33
CA ASP A 443 -15.82 32.07 -23.37
C ASP A 443 -14.60 31.15 -23.39
N ASN A 444 -13.48 31.70 -23.86
CA ASN A 444 -12.20 31.01 -23.93
C ASN A 444 -11.35 31.31 -22.68
N LYS A 445 -11.98 31.52 -21.52
CA LYS A 445 -11.29 31.84 -20.27
C LYS A 445 -11.15 30.59 -19.40
N SER A 446 -10.15 30.60 -18.53
CA SER A 446 -9.95 29.59 -17.48
C SER A 446 -9.83 30.30 -16.15
N TYR A 447 -10.87 30.19 -15.34
CA TYR A 447 -10.99 30.94 -14.09
C TYR A 447 -10.36 30.16 -12.96
N LYS A 448 -9.39 30.75 -12.26
CA LYS A 448 -8.91 30.17 -11.00
C LYS A 448 -9.96 30.37 -9.92
N GLY A 449 -10.36 29.28 -9.28
CA GLY A 449 -11.10 29.30 -8.03
C GLY A 449 -10.15 28.94 -6.90
N TYR A 450 -9.85 29.90 -6.01
CA TYR A 450 -9.04 29.63 -4.83
C TYR A 450 -9.90 28.99 -3.74
N VAL A 451 -9.34 28.04 -3.02
CA VAL A 451 -10.01 27.29 -1.96
C VAL A 451 -9.94 28.09 -0.68
N HIS A 452 -11.08 28.62 -0.25
CA HIS A 452 -11.19 29.37 1.00
C HIS A 452 -11.47 28.46 2.20
N ARG A 453 -12.29 27.42 2.01
CA ARG A 453 -12.64 26.43 3.03
C ARG A 453 -12.81 25.04 2.41
N VAL A 454 -12.46 24.02 3.20
CA VAL A 454 -12.68 22.60 2.91
C VAL A 454 -13.64 22.09 3.97
N GLU A 455 -14.87 21.73 3.59
CA GLU A 455 -15.97 21.36 4.49
C GLU A 455 -16.49 19.97 4.15
N GLN A 456 -15.99 18.92 4.82
CA GLN A 456 -16.35 17.51 4.54
C GLN A 456 -16.17 17.12 3.06
N GLU A 457 -17.26 17.12 2.28
CA GLU A 457 -17.27 16.79 0.85
C GLU A 457 -17.41 18.03 -0.04
N ASP A 458 -17.37 19.25 0.50
CA ASP A 458 -17.53 20.48 -0.26
C ASP A 458 -16.28 21.38 -0.21
N LEU A 459 -15.97 22.00 -1.36
CA LEU A 459 -14.99 23.07 -1.48
C LEU A 459 -15.71 24.42 -1.60
N VAL A 460 -15.33 25.38 -0.75
CA VAL A 460 -15.75 26.77 -0.89
C VAL A 460 -14.68 27.53 -1.66
N LEU A 461 -15.09 28.09 -2.81
CA LEU A 461 -14.22 28.65 -3.83
C LEU A 461 -14.45 30.15 -4.06
N GLY A 462 -13.37 30.91 -4.12
CA GLY A 462 -13.34 32.32 -4.46
C GLY A 462 -12.95 32.55 -5.91
N PHE A 463 -13.93 32.85 -6.76
CA PHE A 463 -13.73 33.16 -8.18
C PHE A 463 -13.76 34.67 -8.46
N HIS A 464 -13.19 35.07 -9.59
CA HIS A 464 -13.18 36.45 -10.07
C HIS A 464 -14.61 36.98 -10.29
N ALA A 465 -14.81 38.31 -10.19
CA ALA A 465 -16.09 38.94 -10.43
C ALA A 465 -16.69 38.60 -11.81
N ASP A 466 -15.87 38.57 -12.86
CA ASP A 466 -16.24 38.17 -14.23
C ASP A 466 -16.84 36.76 -14.31
N PHE A 467 -16.31 35.79 -13.56
CA PHE A 467 -16.90 34.44 -13.52
C PHE A 467 -18.26 34.46 -12.83
N ARG A 468 -18.35 35.14 -11.69
CA ARG A 468 -19.55 35.17 -10.84
C ARG A 468 -20.71 35.89 -11.52
N SER A 469 -20.46 36.97 -12.27
CA SER A 469 -21.51 37.68 -13.02
C SER A 469 -22.09 36.85 -14.16
N LYS A 470 -21.27 35.96 -14.75
CA LYS A 470 -21.66 35.03 -15.82
C LYS A 470 -22.24 33.70 -15.31
N TYR A 471 -21.97 33.33 -14.06
CA TYR A 471 -22.44 32.08 -13.49
C TYR A 471 -23.90 32.21 -13.00
N ILE A 472 -24.82 31.55 -13.70
CA ILE A 472 -26.22 31.42 -13.29
C ILE A 472 -26.41 30.04 -12.64
N THR A 473 -27.19 29.95 -11.56
CA THR A 473 -27.45 28.67 -10.87
C THR A 473 -27.89 27.59 -11.85
N GLY A 474 -27.25 26.42 -11.80
CA GLY A 474 -27.52 25.30 -12.71
C GLY A 474 -26.70 25.33 -14.01
N ARG A 475 -25.99 26.43 -14.30
CA ARG A 475 -25.04 26.48 -15.42
C ARG A 475 -23.89 25.49 -15.17
N LYS A 476 -23.54 24.76 -16.23
CA LYS A 476 -22.54 23.69 -16.17
C LYS A 476 -21.12 24.24 -16.35
N VAL A 477 -20.22 23.75 -15.51
CA VAL A 477 -18.80 24.09 -15.52
C VAL A 477 -17.95 22.83 -15.49
N ASP A 478 -16.85 22.87 -16.23
CA ASP A 478 -15.80 21.87 -16.22
C ASP A 478 -14.71 22.31 -15.23
N ILE A 479 -14.33 21.41 -14.34
CA ILE A 479 -13.39 21.62 -13.24
C ILE A 479 -12.13 20.79 -13.48
N GLU A 480 -10.98 21.47 -13.55
CA GLU A 480 -9.64 20.90 -13.60
C GLU A 480 -8.95 21.10 -12.25
N PHE A 481 -8.64 19.99 -11.57
CA PHE A 481 -7.95 20.04 -10.28
C PHE A 481 -6.46 20.30 -10.47
N THR A 482 -5.87 21.03 -9.52
CA THR A 482 -4.43 21.27 -9.49
C THR A 482 -3.86 20.89 -8.13
N PHE A 483 -2.54 20.90 -8.01
CA PHE A 483 -1.83 20.74 -6.75
C PHE A 483 -0.81 21.86 -6.60
N THR A 484 -0.49 22.22 -5.35
CA THR A 484 0.56 23.19 -5.09
C THR A 484 1.95 22.62 -5.42
N ARG A 485 2.72 23.34 -6.24
CA ARG A 485 4.13 23.04 -6.50
C ARG A 485 5.07 23.55 -5.40
N PHE A 486 4.55 24.17 -4.33
CA PHE A 486 5.38 24.73 -3.27
C PHE A 486 6.28 23.69 -2.58
N PRO A 487 5.80 22.49 -2.18
CA PRO A 487 6.65 21.48 -1.55
C PRO A 487 7.81 21.04 -2.46
N ILE A 488 7.49 20.58 -3.67
CA ILE A 488 8.49 20.04 -4.61
C ILE A 488 9.50 21.09 -5.09
N ARG A 489 9.08 22.36 -5.21
CA ARG A 489 9.99 23.47 -5.51
C ARG A 489 10.94 23.76 -4.36
N ASN A 490 10.50 23.65 -3.11
CA ASN A 490 11.41 23.75 -1.96
C ASN A 490 12.40 22.58 -1.93
N GLU A 491 11.97 21.37 -2.27
CA GLU A 491 12.87 20.21 -2.40
C GLU A 491 13.96 20.45 -3.46
N HIS A 492 13.58 20.94 -4.65
CA HIS A 492 14.54 21.34 -5.68
C HIS A 492 15.49 22.44 -5.19
N GLN A 493 14.96 23.50 -4.56
CA GLN A 493 15.77 24.59 -4.02
C GLN A 493 16.75 24.08 -2.96
N ALA A 494 16.33 23.15 -2.11
CA ALA A 494 17.15 22.57 -1.07
C ALA A 494 18.29 21.73 -1.66
N VAL A 495 18.01 20.93 -2.69
CA VAL A 495 19.03 20.15 -3.43
C VAL A 495 20.04 21.08 -4.10
N GLU A 496 19.58 22.15 -4.76
CA GLU A 496 20.45 23.16 -5.37
C GLU A 496 21.35 23.82 -4.30
N THR A 497 20.74 24.29 -3.21
CA THR A 497 21.44 25.03 -2.16
C THR A 497 22.42 24.15 -1.37
N ALA A 498 22.11 22.87 -1.18
CA ALA A 498 22.98 21.91 -0.51
C ALA A 498 24.28 21.64 -1.28
N THR A 499 24.25 21.74 -2.62
CA THR A 499 25.35 21.37 -3.51
C THR A 499 26.18 22.55 -4.02
N VAL A 500 25.57 23.71 -4.29
CA VAL A 500 26.24 24.89 -4.89
C VAL A 500 27.32 25.54 -4.01
N LYS A 501 27.39 25.22 -2.70
CA LYS A 501 28.41 25.79 -1.79
C LYS A 501 29.26 24.78 -1.01
N GLY A 502 29.16 23.47 -1.29
CA GLY A 502 29.90 22.44 -0.55
C GLY A 502 29.65 22.41 0.98
N ARG A 503 28.67 23.17 1.50
CA ARG A 503 28.45 23.39 2.93
C ARG A 503 27.84 22.19 3.67
N LEU A 504 27.20 21.26 2.95
CA LEU A 504 26.55 20.08 3.52
C LEU A 504 27.13 18.75 3.04
N SER A 505 28.18 18.75 2.21
CA SER A 505 28.76 17.52 1.65
C SER A 505 29.17 16.52 2.73
N ASP A 506 29.84 17.00 3.79
CA ASP A 506 30.26 16.20 4.94
C ASP A 506 29.09 15.62 5.74
N ALA A 507 27.91 16.26 5.70
CA ALA A 507 26.70 15.72 6.32
C ALA A 507 25.96 14.74 5.40
N LEU A 508 25.92 15.01 4.09
CA LEU A 508 25.26 14.18 3.08
C LEU A 508 26.01 12.86 2.83
N PHE A 509 27.35 12.91 2.88
CA PHE A 509 28.26 11.80 2.63
C PHE A 509 29.34 11.70 3.74
N PRO A 510 28.96 11.36 4.98
CA PRO A 510 29.93 11.30 6.07
C PRO A 510 31.02 10.26 5.82
N GLY A 511 32.27 10.64 6.03
CA GLY A 511 33.45 9.79 5.86
C GLY A 511 34.07 9.76 4.46
N THR A 512 33.54 10.50 3.48
CA THR A 512 34.20 10.68 2.16
C THR A 512 35.08 11.94 2.08
N GLY A 513 34.93 12.86 3.02
CA GLY A 513 35.71 14.10 3.16
C GLY A 513 36.28 14.25 4.57
N SER A 514 35.55 14.95 5.44
CA SER A 514 35.90 15.08 6.87
C SER A 514 35.65 13.78 7.66
N GLN A 515 36.53 13.48 8.61
CA GLN A 515 36.30 12.42 9.59
C GLN A 515 35.16 12.79 10.54
N VAL A 516 34.41 11.79 10.99
CA VAL A 516 33.40 11.93 12.04
C VAL A 516 34.03 12.54 13.30
N GLY A 517 33.38 13.57 13.86
CA GLY A 517 33.86 14.25 15.06
C GLY A 517 35.06 15.19 14.84
N SER A 518 35.45 15.47 13.59
CA SER A 518 36.58 16.35 13.27
C SER A 518 36.42 17.79 13.75
N LYS A 519 35.19 18.25 14.04
CA LYS A 519 34.91 19.61 14.53
C LYS A 519 35.01 19.76 16.05
N GLY A 520 35.35 18.69 16.78
CA GLY A 520 35.49 18.71 18.23
C GLY A 520 34.18 18.93 18.99
N GLN A 521 34.27 19.06 20.32
CA GLN A 521 33.12 19.26 21.19
C GLN A 521 32.71 20.74 21.27
N LEU A 522 31.41 21.00 21.40
CA LEU A 522 30.84 22.35 21.51
C LEU A 522 31.19 23.06 22.82
N SER A 523 31.36 22.31 23.92
CA SER A 523 31.69 22.85 25.24
C SER A 523 32.16 21.76 26.21
N LYS A 524 32.67 22.17 27.38
CA LYS A 524 32.97 21.28 28.51
C LYS A 524 31.67 20.89 29.21
N ILE A 525 30.92 19.97 28.62
CA ILE A 525 29.75 19.35 29.24
C ILE A 525 30.22 18.39 30.35
N PRO A 526 29.50 18.30 31.49
CA PRO A 526 29.84 17.34 32.53
C PRO A 526 29.96 15.91 31.98
N GLU A 527 30.78 15.10 32.64
CA GLU A 527 30.85 13.67 32.35
C GLU A 527 29.48 13.01 32.51
N LEU A 528 29.25 11.93 31.76
CA LEU A 528 27.93 11.31 31.58
C LEU A 528 27.18 11.05 32.90
N GLN A 529 27.88 10.59 33.94
CA GLN A 529 27.29 10.30 35.25
C GLN A 529 26.80 11.56 35.99
N ALA A 530 27.56 12.65 35.90
CA ALA A 530 27.14 13.94 36.45
C ALA A 530 26.01 14.55 35.60
N PHE A 531 26.12 14.45 34.27
CA PHE A 531 25.13 14.93 33.31
C PHE A 531 23.76 14.26 33.46
N LYS A 532 23.73 12.96 33.74
CA LYS A 532 22.50 12.21 34.02
C LYS A 532 21.63 12.89 35.09
N ARG A 533 22.25 13.48 36.12
CA ARG A 533 21.55 14.18 37.21
C ARG A 533 21.00 15.54 36.81
N THR A 534 21.43 16.08 35.67
CA THR A 534 20.99 17.39 35.16
C THR A 534 19.80 17.32 34.21
N LEU A 535 19.36 16.10 33.84
CA LEU A 535 18.20 15.88 32.98
C LEU A 535 16.94 16.46 33.63
N PHE A 536 16.06 17.02 32.80
CA PHE A 536 14.81 17.60 33.28
C PHE A 536 13.77 16.52 33.53
N ASP A 537 13.63 15.58 32.59
CA ASP A 537 12.86 14.37 32.83
C ASP A 537 13.71 13.30 33.55
N GLN A 538 13.48 13.16 34.85
CA GLN A 538 14.20 12.21 35.69
C GLN A 538 13.95 10.75 35.30
N LYS A 539 12.86 10.43 34.60
CA LYS A 539 12.60 9.06 34.12
C LYS A 539 13.61 8.64 33.07
N LEU A 540 14.11 9.58 32.26
CA LEU A 540 15.16 9.30 31.26
C LEU A 540 16.47 8.92 31.93
N SER A 541 16.71 9.37 33.16
CA SER A 541 17.96 9.08 33.88
C SER A 541 18.15 7.56 34.05
N GLU A 542 17.08 6.79 34.11
CA GLU A 542 17.10 5.32 34.25
C GLU A 542 17.44 4.60 32.93
N ASN A 543 17.34 5.29 31.79
CA ASN A 543 17.61 4.75 30.46
C ASN A 543 18.94 5.30 29.91
N MET A 544 20.01 4.49 30.03
CA MET A 544 21.35 4.90 29.60
C MET A 544 21.45 5.18 28.11
N GLU A 545 20.67 4.50 27.26
CA GLU A 545 20.63 4.79 25.82
C GLU A 545 20.11 6.22 25.56
N GLN A 546 19.04 6.63 26.23
CA GLN A 546 18.52 8.00 26.12
C GLN A 546 19.47 9.03 26.71
N VAL A 547 20.05 8.78 27.90
CA VAL A 547 21.05 9.66 28.52
C VAL A 547 22.24 9.86 27.59
N GLN A 548 22.75 8.79 26.99
CA GLN A 548 23.87 8.83 26.05
C GLN A 548 23.50 9.66 24.82
N ALA A 549 22.33 9.43 24.22
CA ALA A 549 21.89 10.20 23.06
C ALA A 549 21.81 11.71 23.37
N VAL A 550 21.20 12.08 24.49
CA VAL A 550 21.10 13.48 24.94
C VAL A 550 22.50 14.08 25.16
N HIS A 551 23.38 13.36 25.85
CA HIS A 551 24.75 13.82 26.13
C HIS A 551 25.54 14.07 24.85
N GLN A 552 25.58 13.09 23.95
CA GLN A 552 26.28 13.19 22.67
C GLN A 552 25.73 14.33 21.81
N ILE A 553 24.41 14.51 21.79
CA ILE A 553 23.78 15.65 21.11
C ILE A 553 24.28 16.97 21.70
N VAL A 554 24.23 17.17 23.01
CA VAL A 554 24.63 18.43 23.64
C VAL A 554 26.13 18.72 23.45
N THR A 555 26.97 17.67 23.49
CA THR A 555 28.42 17.82 23.25
C THR A 555 28.80 18.06 21.79
N GLY A 556 27.97 17.67 20.83
CA GLY A 556 28.26 17.84 19.40
C GLY A 556 29.30 16.90 18.82
N THR A 557 29.45 15.69 19.36
CA THR A 557 30.50 14.73 18.98
C THR A 557 30.43 14.21 17.55
N ALA A 558 29.25 14.18 16.92
CA ALA A 558 29.10 13.70 15.54
C ALA A 558 29.66 14.67 14.49
N ARG A 559 29.80 15.96 14.83
CA ARG A 559 30.03 17.02 13.86
C ARG A 559 31.28 16.80 13.00
N PRO A 560 31.22 17.03 11.68
CA PRO A 560 30.11 17.65 10.93
C PRO A 560 29.00 16.68 10.48
N ALA A 561 29.10 15.40 10.83
CA ALA A 561 28.10 14.39 10.46
C ALA A 561 26.80 14.55 11.28
N PRO A 562 25.64 14.12 10.74
CA PRO A 562 24.40 14.03 11.49
C PRO A 562 24.51 13.06 12.68
N TYR A 563 23.92 13.42 13.81
CA TYR A 563 23.68 12.48 14.90
C TYR A 563 22.34 11.77 14.70
N LEU A 564 22.33 10.44 14.70
CA LEU A 564 21.13 9.62 14.48
C LEU A 564 20.59 9.07 15.81
N VAL A 565 19.33 9.40 16.10
CA VAL A 565 18.54 8.73 17.15
C VAL A 565 17.64 7.70 16.46
N PHE A 566 18.14 6.48 16.34
CA PHE A 566 17.36 5.36 15.82
C PHE A 566 16.49 4.81 16.94
N GLY A 567 15.18 5.01 16.86
CA GLY A 567 14.27 4.45 17.86
C GLY A 567 13.12 3.68 17.22
N PRO A 568 13.07 2.35 17.43
CA PRO A 568 11.90 1.53 17.15
C PRO A 568 10.61 2.07 17.82
N PRO A 569 9.41 1.59 17.45
CA PRO A 569 8.17 2.15 17.98
C PRO A 569 8.09 2.01 19.50
N GLY A 570 7.56 3.04 20.17
CA GLY A 570 7.41 3.06 21.63
C GLY A 570 8.71 3.26 22.43
N THR A 571 9.85 3.54 21.80
CA THR A 571 11.15 3.67 22.50
C THR A 571 11.49 5.06 23.04
N GLY A 572 10.55 6.02 22.95
CA GLY A 572 10.75 7.36 23.50
C GLY A 572 11.58 8.32 22.66
N LYS A 573 11.72 8.11 21.33
CA LYS A 573 12.44 9.02 20.41
C LYS A 573 12.16 10.50 20.64
N THR A 574 10.88 10.89 20.57
CA THR A 574 10.44 12.28 20.70
C THR A 574 10.80 12.84 22.07
N VAL A 575 10.66 12.03 23.13
CA VAL A 575 11.04 12.42 24.49
C VAL A 575 12.56 12.67 24.58
N THR A 576 13.37 11.81 23.97
CA THR A 576 14.84 11.96 23.91
C THR A 576 15.26 13.25 23.20
N ILE A 577 14.69 13.57 22.03
CA ILE A 577 15.06 14.80 21.31
C ILE A 577 14.53 16.07 21.99
N VAL A 578 13.39 15.99 22.67
CA VAL A 578 12.85 17.12 23.46
C VAL A 578 13.77 17.41 24.63
N GLU A 579 14.20 16.39 25.36
CA GLU A 579 15.18 16.55 26.44
C GLU A 579 16.50 17.14 25.91
N ALA A 580 17.02 16.61 24.79
CA ALA A 580 18.22 17.15 24.15
C ALA A 580 18.08 18.63 23.75
N ALA A 581 16.95 19.03 23.15
CA ALA A 581 16.69 20.42 22.80
C ALA A 581 16.61 21.32 24.05
N LYS A 582 16.00 20.86 25.15
CA LYS A 582 15.97 21.59 26.42
C LYS A 582 17.37 21.75 27.01
N GLN A 583 18.20 20.70 26.96
CA GLN A 583 19.58 20.74 27.46
C GLN A 583 20.45 21.67 26.62
N VAL A 584 20.35 21.61 25.28
CA VAL A 584 21.00 22.57 24.37
C VAL A 584 20.60 23.99 24.74
N TYR A 585 19.30 24.28 24.91
CA TYR A 585 18.81 25.60 25.29
C TYR A 585 19.36 26.10 26.63
N LYS A 586 19.48 25.22 27.63
CA LYS A 586 19.96 25.56 28.98
C LYS A 586 21.47 25.71 29.05
N LEU A 587 22.22 24.76 28.49
CA LEU A 587 23.67 24.66 28.65
C LEU A 587 24.44 25.47 27.61
N LEU A 588 23.81 25.81 26.48
CA LEU A 588 24.40 26.62 25.41
C LEU A 588 23.57 27.90 25.24
N PRO A 589 23.85 28.99 25.98
CA PRO A 589 23.04 30.22 25.97
C PRO A 589 22.89 30.88 24.60
N GLU A 590 23.91 30.75 23.75
CA GLU A 590 23.93 31.27 22.38
C GLU A 590 23.19 30.37 21.37
N SER A 591 22.68 29.21 21.80
CA SER A 591 22.02 28.28 20.90
C SER A 591 20.73 28.85 20.31
N ARG A 592 20.57 28.64 19.02
CA ARG A 592 19.28 28.70 18.32
C ARG A 592 18.97 27.34 17.73
N VAL A 593 17.79 26.82 18.07
CA VAL A 593 17.33 25.48 17.73
C VAL A 593 16.19 25.57 16.72
N LEU A 594 16.34 24.89 15.59
CA LEU A 594 15.23 24.59 14.69
C LEU A 594 14.81 23.14 14.92
N VAL A 595 13.53 22.90 15.16
CA VAL A 595 12.97 21.55 15.16
C VAL A 595 11.96 21.44 14.03
N SER A 596 12.16 20.47 13.15
CA SER A 596 11.31 20.22 12.00
C SER A 596 10.77 18.79 12.02
N ALA A 597 9.58 18.59 11.46
CA ALA A 597 8.99 17.28 11.26
C ALA A 597 8.21 17.23 9.94
N PRO A 598 7.98 16.05 9.33
CA PRO A 598 7.23 15.94 8.08
C PRO A 598 5.72 16.22 8.26
N SER A 599 5.18 16.19 9.47
CA SER A 599 3.76 16.44 9.74
C SER A 599 3.54 17.48 10.83
N ASP A 600 2.44 18.23 10.73
CA ASP A 600 2.06 19.18 11.78
C ASP A 600 1.86 18.50 13.13
N SER A 601 1.25 17.32 13.17
CA SER A 601 0.97 16.62 14.44
C SER A 601 2.25 16.24 15.18
N ALA A 602 3.31 15.84 14.45
CA ALA A 602 4.61 15.56 15.05
C ALA A 602 5.30 16.85 15.55
N ALA A 603 5.24 17.92 14.75
CA ALA A 603 5.77 19.23 15.15
C ALA A 603 5.03 19.81 16.36
N ASP A 604 3.71 19.63 16.44
CA ASP A 604 2.87 20.06 17.56
C ASP A 604 3.23 19.30 18.83
N LEU A 605 3.36 17.98 18.75
CA LEU A 605 3.79 17.14 19.88
C LEU A 605 5.13 17.61 20.45
N VAL A 606 6.13 17.84 19.61
CA VAL A 606 7.43 18.36 20.04
C VAL A 606 7.28 19.73 20.71
N ALA A 607 6.57 20.66 20.07
CA ALA A 607 6.38 22.01 20.61
C ALA A 607 5.68 22.00 21.98
N VAL A 608 4.65 21.15 22.15
CA VAL A 608 3.96 20.96 23.43
C VAL A 608 4.89 20.38 24.49
N CYS A 609 5.64 19.32 24.17
CA CYS A 609 6.59 18.71 25.12
C CYS A 609 7.73 19.65 25.52
N LEU A 610 8.14 20.58 24.65
CA LEU A 610 9.12 21.62 24.96
C LEU A 610 8.59 22.67 25.98
N LEU A 611 7.27 22.85 26.05
CA LEU A 611 6.58 23.75 26.98
C LEU A 611 6.17 23.09 28.31
N ASP A 612 6.38 21.79 28.47
CA ASP A 612 5.96 21.04 29.66
C ASP A 612 6.72 21.44 30.95
N THR A 613 6.05 21.30 32.11
CA THR A 613 6.17 22.18 33.29
C THR A 613 7.38 21.99 34.20
N VAL A 614 8.18 20.92 34.04
CA VAL A 614 9.29 20.62 34.97
C VAL A 614 10.44 21.64 34.83
N THR A 615 10.62 22.23 33.64
CA THR A 615 11.50 23.39 33.36
C THR A 615 11.34 23.74 31.87
N PRO A 616 10.32 24.53 31.53
CA PRO A 616 9.98 24.80 30.14
C PRO A 616 10.99 25.76 29.50
N ILE A 617 11.15 25.65 28.17
CA ILE A 617 11.68 26.76 27.39
C ILE A 617 10.73 27.96 27.60
N ALA A 618 11.29 29.14 27.81
CA ALA A 618 10.48 30.35 27.98
C ALA A 618 9.53 30.51 26.78
N THR A 619 8.24 30.72 27.04
CA THR A 619 7.21 30.84 25.98
C THR A 619 7.54 31.97 24.99
N THR A 620 8.22 33.01 25.44
CA THR A 620 8.72 34.12 24.61
C THR A 620 9.83 33.70 23.65
N HIS A 621 10.62 32.67 23.99
CA HIS A 621 11.72 32.14 23.19
C HIS A 621 11.31 31.02 22.23
N LEU A 622 10.11 30.44 22.40
CA LEU A 622 9.59 29.36 21.57
C LEU A 622 8.53 29.87 20.58
N MET A 623 8.61 29.41 19.34
CA MET A 623 7.55 29.60 18.35
C MET A 623 7.28 28.32 17.57
N ARG A 624 6.04 27.84 17.59
CA ARG A 624 5.49 26.90 16.62
C ARG A 624 4.98 27.68 15.41
N MET A 625 5.69 27.58 14.28
CA MET A 625 5.35 28.23 13.02
C MET A 625 4.50 27.31 12.14
N TYR A 626 3.18 27.50 12.14
CA TYR A 626 2.25 26.83 11.24
C TYR A 626 2.28 27.44 9.83
N ALA A 627 1.96 26.63 8.83
CA ALA A 627 1.64 27.14 7.50
C ALA A 627 0.26 27.84 7.53
N PRO A 628 0.05 28.93 6.77
CA PRO A 628 -1.25 29.60 6.70
C PRO A 628 -2.42 28.68 6.29
N SER A 629 -2.13 27.61 5.53
CA SER A 629 -3.11 26.62 5.08
C SER A 629 -3.62 25.68 6.16
N ARG A 630 -3.01 25.68 7.35
CA ARG A 630 -3.44 24.84 8.46
C ARG A 630 -4.81 25.29 8.97
N PRO A 631 -5.81 24.39 9.07
CA PRO A 631 -7.12 24.78 9.58
C PRO A 631 -7.04 25.06 11.09
N LEU A 632 -7.66 26.16 11.52
CA LEU A 632 -7.62 26.63 12.92
C LEU A 632 -8.15 25.62 13.93
N ILE A 633 -9.11 24.79 13.53
CA ILE A 633 -9.67 23.73 14.37
C ILE A 633 -8.66 22.61 14.68
N ALA A 634 -7.65 22.43 13.83
CA ALA A 634 -6.64 21.39 13.95
C ALA A 634 -5.35 21.86 14.66
N LEU A 635 -5.36 23.07 15.22
CA LEU A 635 -4.26 23.63 15.99
C LEU A 635 -4.35 23.17 17.44
N ASP A 636 -3.20 22.85 18.03
CA ASP A 636 -3.11 22.40 19.42
C ASP A 636 -3.57 23.46 20.43
N ARG A 637 -4.29 23.01 21.45
CA ARG A 637 -4.90 23.87 22.46
C ARG A 637 -3.84 24.55 23.35
N VAL A 638 -2.81 23.83 23.78
CA VAL A 638 -1.76 24.36 24.67
C VAL A 638 -0.97 25.46 23.95
N LEU A 639 -0.65 25.25 22.68
CA LEU A 639 0.10 26.23 21.88
C LEU A 639 -0.68 27.54 21.68
N LYS A 640 -2.01 27.45 21.50
CA LYS A 640 -2.90 28.63 21.46
C LYS A 640 -2.92 29.37 22.79
N GLU A 641 -3.21 28.65 23.89
CA GLU A 641 -3.36 29.24 25.22
C GLU A 641 -2.07 29.92 25.69
N LYS A 642 -0.91 29.32 25.38
CA LYS A 642 0.42 29.86 25.69
C LYS A 642 0.90 30.94 24.72
N LYS A 643 0.15 31.25 23.66
CA LYS A 643 0.52 32.20 22.59
C LYS A 643 1.90 31.89 21.98
N CYS A 644 2.19 30.61 21.80
CA CYS A 644 3.46 30.13 21.25
C CYS A 644 3.36 29.79 19.76
N CYS A 645 2.31 30.22 19.06
CA CYS A 645 2.14 30.00 17.63
C CYS A 645 1.80 31.31 16.90
N ASN A 646 1.99 31.30 15.59
CA ASN A 646 1.74 32.42 14.67
C ASN A 646 0.24 32.61 14.36
N LEU A 647 -0.58 32.70 15.40
CA LEU A 647 -2.01 32.96 15.33
C LEU A 647 -2.29 34.46 15.47
N GLY A 648 -2.87 35.06 14.42
CA GLY A 648 -3.38 36.43 14.43
C GLY A 648 -4.80 36.51 14.98
N ALA A 649 -5.52 37.60 14.68
CA ALA A 649 -6.89 37.80 15.16
C ALA A 649 -7.85 36.71 14.65
N ASP A 650 -7.85 36.46 13.34
CA ASP A 650 -8.79 35.54 12.68
C ASP A 650 -8.12 34.45 11.85
N ASP A 651 -6.78 34.47 11.69
CA ASP A 651 -6.06 33.53 10.83
C ASP A 651 -4.59 33.33 11.25
N LEU A 652 -3.96 32.31 10.69
CA LEU A 652 -2.52 32.10 10.79
C LEU A 652 -1.78 33.03 9.83
N TYR A 653 -0.86 33.82 10.37
CA TYR A 653 -0.03 34.75 9.60
C TYR A 653 1.36 34.18 9.37
N ILE A 654 2.09 34.66 8.36
CA ILE A 654 3.51 34.32 8.20
C ILE A 654 4.32 35.24 9.10
N PRO A 655 5.11 34.75 10.08
CA PRO A 655 5.90 35.61 10.96
C PRO A 655 6.94 36.41 10.19
N SER A 656 7.20 37.64 10.63
CA SER A 656 8.29 38.44 10.08
C SER A 656 9.66 37.88 10.48
N LYS A 657 10.70 38.23 9.71
CA LYS A 657 12.08 37.85 10.04
C LYS A 657 12.48 38.31 11.46
N GLN A 658 12.06 39.51 11.85
CA GLN A 658 12.36 40.08 13.17
C GLN A 658 11.74 39.26 14.31
N GLU A 659 10.46 38.89 14.19
CA GLU A 659 9.79 38.04 15.18
C GLU A 659 10.50 36.70 15.38
N ILE A 660 11.07 36.13 14.31
CA ILE A 660 11.81 34.87 14.36
C ILE A 660 13.20 35.05 14.97
N LEU A 661 13.89 36.15 14.68
CA LEU A 661 15.21 36.48 15.26
C LEU A 661 15.16 36.57 16.80
N GLU A 662 14.02 36.95 17.35
CA GLU A 662 13.77 37.01 18.80
C GLU A 662 13.58 35.63 19.44
N LYS A 663 13.36 34.57 18.65
CA LYS A 663 13.14 33.21 19.15
C LYS A 663 14.44 32.42 19.25
N ARG A 664 14.61 31.67 20.33
CA ARG A 664 15.72 30.70 20.46
C ARG A 664 15.33 29.32 19.98
N VAL A 665 14.04 28.99 19.97
CA VAL A 665 13.53 27.69 19.51
C VAL A 665 12.38 27.91 18.53
N VAL A 666 12.54 27.42 17.31
CA VAL A 666 11.50 27.46 16.27
C VAL A 666 11.11 26.04 15.93
N VAL A 667 9.82 25.73 15.97
CA VAL A 667 9.26 24.43 15.61
C VAL A 667 8.37 24.60 14.38
N THR A 668 8.61 23.84 13.31
CA THR A 668 7.85 23.97 12.05
C THR A 668 7.81 22.64 11.29
N THR A 669 7.10 22.57 10.17
CA THR A 669 7.19 21.39 9.28
C THR A 669 8.35 21.53 8.30
N LEU A 670 8.87 20.41 7.77
CA LEU A 670 9.97 20.42 6.79
C LEU A 670 9.68 21.35 5.61
N VAL A 671 8.52 21.19 4.97
CA VAL A 671 8.10 22.05 3.85
C VAL A 671 7.98 23.52 4.26
N ASN A 672 7.40 23.82 5.43
CA ASN A 672 7.23 25.21 5.88
C ASN A 672 8.56 25.87 6.29
N SER A 673 9.57 25.08 6.70
CA SER A 673 10.93 25.56 6.96
C SER A 673 11.61 26.16 5.72
N GLY A 674 11.16 25.81 4.51
CA GLY A 674 11.63 26.43 3.27
C GLY A 674 11.41 27.93 3.23
N ARG A 675 10.38 28.45 3.91
CA ARG A 675 10.19 29.90 4.09
C ARG A 675 11.33 30.54 4.88
N LEU A 676 11.88 29.82 5.86
CA LEU A 676 13.02 30.29 6.64
C LEU A 676 14.30 30.27 5.78
N ALA A 677 14.50 29.19 5.01
CA ALA A 677 15.68 29.05 4.15
C ALA A 677 15.77 30.18 3.11
N LEU A 678 14.62 30.64 2.61
CA LEU A 678 14.52 31.74 1.67
C LEU A 678 14.65 33.13 2.32
N ALA A 679 14.49 33.27 3.64
CA ALA A 679 14.45 34.56 4.35
C ALA A 679 15.84 35.20 4.59
N GLN A 680 16.92 34.54 4.14
CA GLN A 680 18.31 34.99 4.30
C GLN A 680 18.67 35.36 5.75
N PHE A 681 18.45 34.45 6.71
CA PHE A 681 18.88 34.67 8.09
C PHE A 681 20.40 34.94 8.17
N PRO A 682 20.86 35.65 9.22
CA PRO A 682 22.29 35.82 9.47
C PRO A 682 23.03 34.48 9.44
N GLU A 683 24.27 34.49 8.96
CA GLU A 683 25.10 33.27 9.00
C GLU A 683 25.21 32.78 10.44
N ASN A 684 25.24 31.45 10.62
CA ASN A 684 25.29 30.80 11.93
C ASN A 684 24.06 31.04 12.83
N PHE A 685 22.95 31.60 12.30
CA PHE A 685 21.74 31.83 13.08
C PHE A 685 21.24 30.54 13.72
N PHE A 686 20.86 29.51 12.95
CA PHE A 686 20.53 28.21 13.53
C PHE A 686 21.81 27.43 13.85
N THR A 687 21.97 27.12 15.13
CA THR A 687 23.12 26.36 15.66
C THR A 687 22.86 24.86 15.64
N HIS A 688 21.60 24.45 15.84
CA HIS A 688 21.20 23.04 15.90
C HIS A 688 19.92 22.87 15.09
N VAL A 689 19.87 21.82 14.27
CA VAL A 689 18.65 21.43 13.55
C VAL A 689 18.28 20.00 13.94
N PHE A 690 17.08 19.84 14.49
CA PHE A 690 16.49 18.55 14.82
C PHE A 690 15.42 18.22 13.79
N ILE A 691 15.44 17.00 13.25
CA ILE A 691 14.37 16.47 12.40
C ILE A 691 13.78 15.24 13.09
N ASP A 692 12.55 15.35 13.58
CA ASP A 692 11.79 14.21 14.12
C ASP A 692 11.05 13.48 12.99
N GLU A 693 10.79 12.18 13.18
CA GLU A 693 10.21 11.28 12.18
C GLU A 693 10.94 11.35 10.82
N ALA A 694 12.26 11.53 10.84
CA ALA A 694 13.10 11.71 9.65
C ALA A 694 13.06 10.51 8.68
N GLY A 695 12.64 9.33 9.15
CA GLY A 695 12.40 8.15 8.31
C GLY A 695 11.22 8.30 7.34
N HIS A 696 10.29 9.22 7.61
CA HIS A 696 9.08 9.44 6.83
C HIS A 696 9.24 10.48 5.71
N ALA A 697 10.31 11.27 5.73
CA ALA A 697 10.57 12.32 4.73
C ALA A 697 11.52 11.83 3.63
N THR A 698 11.33 12.29 2.39
CA THR A 698 12.35 12.07 1.35
C THR A 698 13.64 12.78 1.74
N GLU A 699 14.77 12.38 1.18
CA GLU A 699 16.00 13.13 1.42
C GLU A 699 15.92 14.60 0.97
N PRO A 700 15.42 14.93 -0.24
CA PRO A 700 15.21 16.33 -0.63
C PRO A 700 14.31 17.11 0.34
N GLU A 701 13.27 16.47 0.89
CA GLU A 701 12.38 17.09 1.87
C GLU A 701 13.09 17.38 3.21
N ALA A 702 13.90 16.43 3.70
CA ALA A 702 14.73 16.64 4.89
C ALA A 702 15.73 17.80 4.68
N LEU A 703 16.27 17.94 3.47
CA LEU A 703 17.21 19.01 3.14
C LEU A 703 16.59 20.41 3.19
N ILE A 704 15.26 20.57 3.09
CA ILE A 704 14.61 21.89 3.20
C ILE A 704 14.94 22.55 4.54
N ALA A 705 15.00 21.76 5.63
CA ALA A 705 15.31 22.28 6.96
C ALA A 705 16.81 22.45 7.22
N LEU A 706 17.67 22.04 6.29
CA LEU A 706 19.13 22.06 6.44
C LEU A 706 19.77 23.08 5.50
N ALA A 707 19.45 23.01 4.21
CA ALA A 707 20.08 23.78 3.16
C ALA A 707 19.81 25.28 3.34
N GLY A 708 20.87 26.05 3.57
CA GLY A 708 20.79 27.49 3.80
C GLY A 708 20.39 27.90 5.22
N LEU A 709 20.07 26.95 6.10
CA LEU A 709 19.68 27.20 7.49
C LEU A 709 20.76 26.84 8.49
N ILE A 710 21.54 25.79 8.22
CA ILE A 710 22.65 25.36 9.08
C ILE A 710 24.01 25.55 8.38
N ASN A 711 25.00 25.96 9.17
CA ASN A 711 26.40 25.99 8.76
C ASN A 711 27.18 24.96 9.60
N LEU A 712 27.71 23.91 8.96
CA LEU A 712 28.43 22.83 9.65
C LEU A 712 29.75 23.30 10.29
N ASP A 713 30.32 24.39 9.76
CA ASP A 713 31.56 24.98 10.26
C ASP A 713 31.33 25.93 11.45
N ASN A 714 30.09 26.14 11.87
CA ASN A 714 29.78 27.01 13.01
C ASN A 714 30.45 26.48 14.30
N PRO A 715 31.44 27.16 14.90
CA PRO A 715 32.13 26.65 16.08
C PRO A 715 31.19 26.53 17.30
N LYS A 716 30.12 27.33 17.36
CA LYS A 716 29.12 27.33 18.43
C LYS A 716 27.90 26.43 18.15
N GLY A 717 27.91 25.69 17.05
CA GLY A 717 26.76 24.91 16.58
C GLY A 717 27.11 24.05 15.38
N GLY A 718 26.29 24.07 14.33
CA GLY A 718 26.53 23.26 13.12
C GLY A 718 26.23 21.78 13.32
N GLN A 719 25.26 21.47 14.17
CA GLN A 719 24.88 20.09 14.48
C GLN A 719 23.50 19.74 13.93
N ILE A 720 23.45 18.60 13.25
CA ILE A 720 22.23 18.01 12.69
C ILE A 720 21.86 16.80 13.54
N ILE A 721 20.59 16.69 13.93
CA ILE A 721 20.05 15.56 14.67
C ILE A 721 18.88 15.01 13.86
N LEU A 722 18.94 13.72 13.50
CA LEU A 722 17.86 13.02 12.81
C LEU A 722 17.31 11.93 13.74
N ALA A 723 16.04 12.02 14.11
CA ALA A 723 15.36 11.01 14.88
C ALA A 723 14.33 10.30 14.01
N GLY A 724 14.30 8.97 14.07
CA GLY A 724 13.35 8.20 13.26
C GLY A 724 13.58 6.70 13.35
N ASP A 725 12.86 5.97 12.51
CA ASP A 725 12.94 4.51 12.41
C ASP A 725 12.95 4.09 10.93
N PRO A 726 14.07 3.58 10.39
CA PRO A 726 14.16 3.13 9.00
C PRO A 726 13.33 1.87 8.73
N LYS A 727 12.85 1.16 9.76
CA LYS A 727 12.00 -0.03 9.65
C LYS A 727 10.50 0.28 9.71
N GLN A 728 10.12 1.54 9.92
CA GLN A 728 8.73 2.01 9.80
C GLN A 728 8.49 2.67 8.44
N LEU A 729 7.28 3.19 8.23
CA LEU A 729 6.84 3.80 6.98
C LEU A 729 7.80 4.90 6.50
N GLY A 730 8.21 4.76 5.24
CA GLY A 730 8.95 5.76 4.49
C GLY A 730 8.05 6.77 3.77
N PRO A 731 8.63 7.63 2.92
CA PRO A 731 7.91 8.67 2.19
C PRO A 731 6.83 8.13 1.27
N VAL A 732 5.72 8.87 1.16
CA VAL A 732 4.61 8.52 0.28
C VAL A 732 4.83 9.10 -1.12
N LEU A 733 5.29 8.26 -2.04
CA LEU A 733 5.55 8.62 -3.44
C LEU A 733 4.52 8.02 -4.39
N ARG A 734 4.36 8.65 -5.56
CA ARG A 734 3.40 8.25 -6.59
C ARG A 734 4.06 7.56 -7.77
N SER A 735 5.29 7.93 -8.12
CA SER A 735 6.00 7.41 -9.29
C SER A 735 6.82 6.14 -8.98
N PRO A 736 6.41 4.97 -9.49
CA PRO A 736 7.24 3.78 -9.55
C PRO A 736 8.66 4.02 -10.05
N LEU A 737 8.86 4.84 -11.09
CA LEU A 737 10.20 5.13 -11.59
C LEU A 737 11.03 5.88 -10.54
N ALA A 738 10.44 6.81 -9.78
CA ALA A 738 11.16 7.49 -8.70
C ALA A 738 11.43 6.57 -7.50
N ILE A 739 10.44 5.73 -7.14
CA ILE A 739 10.53 4.75 -6.05
C ILE A 739 11.65 3.75 -6.30
N GLU A 740 11.64 3.09 -7.47
CA GLU A 740 12.62 2.06 -7.87
C GLU A 740 14.05 2.59 -7.92
N ASN A 741 14.24 3.90 -8.11
CA ASN A 741 15.55 4.53 -8.27
C ASN A 741 15.99 5.35 -7.05
N GLY A 742 15.33 5.15 -5.90
CA GLY A 742 15.85 5.54 -4.59
C GLY A 742 15.23 6.80 -3.96
N LEU A 743 14.24 7.46 -4.58
CA LEU A 743 13.57 8.61 -3.94
C LEU A 743 12.79 8.17 -2.68
N VAL A 744 12.40 6.90 -2.60
CA VAL A 744 11.69 6.30 -1.46
C VAL A 744 12.60 6.12 -0.22
N LEU A 745 13.92 6.18 -0.39
CA LEU A 745 14.83 6.09 0.74
C LEU A 745 14.92 7.46 1.42
N SER A 746 14.57 7.50 2.71
CA SER A 746 14.76 8.70 3.52
C SER A 746 16.24 9.00 3.72
N PHE A 747 16.57 10.26 4.06
CA PHE A 747 17.95 10.63 4.38
C PHE A 747 18.52 9.79 5.53
N LEU A 748 17.72 9.57 6.59
CA LEU A 748 18.08 8.73 7.73
C LEU A 748 18.36 7.28 7.31
N GLU A 749 17.46 6.69 6.52
CA GLU A 749 17.62 5.31 6.06
C GLU A 749 18.85 5.16 5.17
N ARG A 750 19.08 6.09 4.23
CA ARG A 750 20.27 6.06 3.37
C ARG A 750 21.56 6.14 4.17
N LEU A 751 21.64 7.02 5.17
CA LEU A 751 22.83 7.10 6.04
C LEU A 751 23.09 5.76 6.73
N MET A 752 22.05 5.12 7.27
CA MET A 752 22.19 3.85 7.98
C MET A 752 22.51 2.66 7.08
N THR A 753 22.03 2.64 5.84
CA THR A 753 22.20 1.49 4.94
C THR A 753 23.36 1.63 3.96
N HIS A 754 23.65 2.85 3.47
CA HIS A 754 24.62 3.08 2.40
C HIS A 754 25.90 3.79 2.86
N CYS A 755 25.91 4.44 4.02
CA CYS A 755 27.11 5.10 4.54
C CYS A 755 27.84 4.22 5.55
N LYS A 756 29.07 3.81 5.22
CA LYS A 756 29.92 2.94 6.05
C LYS A 756 30.14 3.47 7.47
N ALA A 757 30.12 4.79 7.65
CA ALA A 757 30.26 5.42 8.96
C ALA A 757 29.20 4.93 9.97
N TYR A 758 27.95 4.73 9.53
CA TYR A 758 26.81 4.32 10.37
C TYR A 758 26.56 2.81 10.37
N SER A 759 27.39 2.03 9.66
CA SER A 759 27.28 0.58 9.67
C SER A 759 27.69 0.02 11.04
N ARG A 760 27.08 -1.10 11.44
CA ARG A 760 27.52 -1.83 12.64
C ARG A 760 28.94 -2.34 12.41
N LYS A 761 29.83 -2.13 13.38
CA LYS A 761 31.21 -2.61 13.34
C LYS A 761 31.37 -3.77 14.33
N ALA A 762 32.05 -4.83 13.90
CA ALA A 762 32.53 -5.88 14.79
C ALA A 762 33.95 -5.49 15.22
N ASP A 763 34.09 -5.05 16.47
CA ASP A 763 35.41 -4.76 17.02
C ASP A 763 36.16 -6.07 17.30
N ALA A 764 37.48 -6.05 17.16
CA ALA A 764 38.33 -7.19 17.48
C ALA A 764 38.18 -7.53 18.99
N GLY A 765 37.48 -8.62 19.30
CA GLY A 765 37.22 -9.08 20.66
C GLY A 765 35.82 -8.78 21.21
N ALA A 766 34.96 -8.05 20.48
CA ALA A 766 33.55 -7.88 20.85
C ALA A 766 32.72 -9.07 20.34
N SER A 767 31.82 -9.59 21.18
CA SER A 767 30.94 -10.71 20.83
C SER A 767 29.88 -10.36 19.78
N GLU A 768 29.52 -9.07 19.65
CA GLU A 768 28.48 -8.59 18.75
C GLU A 768 28.85 -7.24 18.09
N ALA A 769 28.35 -7.04 16.87
CA ALA A 769 28.55 -5.80 16.13
C ALA A 769 27.71 -4.66 16.72
N HIS A 770 28.31 -3.49 16.93
CA HIS A 770 27.64 -2.33 17.52
C HIS A 770 27.79 -1.08 16.65
N TYR A 771 26.94 -0.09 16.92
CA TYR A 771 27.02 1.21 16.27
C TYR A 771 28.02 2.12 16.97
N ASP A 772 28.69 2.98 16.20
CA ASP A 772 29.52 4.04 16.78
C ASP A 772 28.65 5.05 17.53
N GLN A 773 28.74 5.00 18.87
CA GLN A 773 27.90 5.80 19.76
C GLN A 773 28.12 7.31 19.63
N ARG A 774 29.20 7.75 18.96
CA ARG A 774 29.47 9.17 18.70
C ARG A 774 28.56 9.76 17.62
N ILE A 775 27.93 8.91 16.81
CA ILE A 775 27.07 9.34 15.69
C ILE A 775 25.71 8.70 15.68
N LEU A 776 25.51 7.56 16.36
CA LEU A 776 24.24 6.86 16.37
C LEU A 776 23.96 6.25 17.74
N THR A 777 22.75 6.47 18.24
CA THR A 777 22.19 5.67 19.34
C THR A 777 20.94 4.95 18.88
N LYS A 778 20.91 3.62 19.09
CA LYS A 778 19.70 2.80 18.97
C LYS A 778 19.02 2.73 20.33
N LEU A 779 17.76 3.17 20.42
CA LEU A 779 16.95 3.06 21.63
C LEU A 779 16.31 1.66 21.70
N LEU A 780 16.41 0.98 22.85
CA LEU A 780 16.01 -0.43 22.98
C LEU A 780 14.80 -0.66 23.90
N GLN A 781 14.57 0.21 24.88
CA GLN A 781 13.48 0.05 25.85
C GLN A 781 12.15 0.49 25.25
N ASN A 782 11.19 -0.42 25.07
CA ASN A 782 9.84 -0.14 24.57
C ASN A 782 8.88 0.15 25.72
N TYR A 783 8.31 1.35 25.76
CA TYR A 783 7.39 1.83 26.78
C TYR A 783 5.91 1.77 26.36
N ARG A 784 5.59 1.05 25.28
CA ARG A 784 4.25 1.07 24.68
C ARG A 784 3.47 -0.22 24.87
N SER A 785 4.03 -1.33 24.42
CA SER A 785 3.26 -2.51 24.05
C SER A 785 3.46 -3.67 25.02
N HIS A 786 2.41 -4.48 25.19
CA HIS A 786 2.48 -5.79 25.84
C HIS A 786 3.57 -6.68 25.19
N PRO A 787 4.30 -7.52 25.97
CA PRO A 787 5.37 -8.39 25.46
C PRO A 787 4.97 -9.24 24.25
N ASP A 788 3.79 -9.87 24.27
CA ASP A 788 3.34 -10.69 23.14
C ASP A 788 3.10 -9.88 21.86
N ILE A 789 2.61 -8.64 21.97
CA ILE A 789 2.40 -7.74 20.82
C ILE A 789 3.76 -7.34 20.22
N LEU A 790 4.76 -7.09 21.09
CA LEU A 790 6.09 -6.68 20.67
C LEU A 790 6.93 -7.82 20.10
N LYS A 791 6.66 -9.07 20.51
CA LYS A 791 7.51 -10.23 20.24
C LYS A 791 7.86 -10.41 18.76
N LEU A 792 6.85 -10.50 17.90
CA LEU A 792 7.08 -10.74 16.46
C LEU A 792 7.74 -9.54 15.75
N PRO A 793 7.26 -8.29 15.91
CA PRO A 793 7.96 -7.13 15.34
C PRO A 793 9.43 -7.04 15.80
N ASN A 794 9.72 -7.34 17.07
CA ASN A 794 11.08 -7.34 17.59
C ASN A 794 11.97 -8.39 16.89
N GLN A 795 11.43 -9.59 16.66
CA GLN A 795 12.12 -10.67 15.95
C GLN A 795 12.36 -10.34 14.47
N MET A 796 11.37 -9.78 13.78
CA MET A 796 11.42 -9.55 12.33
C MET A 796 12.22 -8.31 11.93
N PHE A 797 12.18 -7.24 12.74
CA PHE A 797 12.68 -5.92 12.30
C PHE A 797 13.84 -5.39 13.14
N TYR A 798 14.04 -5.90 14.36
CA TYR A 798 14.89 -5.25 15.36
C TYR A 798 15.89 -6.19 16.04
N ASP A 799 16.23 -7.30 15.38
CA ASP A 799 17.28 -8.25 15.82
C ASP A 799 17.04 -8.84 17.23
N GLN A 800 15.78 -8.87 17.69
CA GLN A 800 15.41 -9.30 19.05
C GLN A 800 15.98 -8.44 20.19
N GLU A 801 16.47 -7.23 19.89
CA GLU A 801 17.13 -6.38 20.89
C GLU A 801 16.15 -5.56 21.76
N LEU A 802 14.87 -5.43 21.38
CA LEU A 802 13.92 -4.61 22.13
C LEU A 802 13.54 -5.22 23.48
N LYS A 803 13.47 -4.35 24.50
CA LYS A 803 13.19 -4.72 25.90
C LYS A 803 11.89 -4.08 26.37
N VAL A 804 10.98 -4.86 26.94
CA VAL A 804 9.68 -4.34 27.40
C VAL A 804 9.83 -3.55 28.69
N HIS A 805 9.45 -2.27 28.65
CA HIS A 805 9.37 -1.34 29.78
C HIS A 805 8.03 -0.59 29.82
N ALA A 806 7.03 -1.07 29.06
CA ALA A 806 5.68 -0.51 29.06
C ALA A 806 5.05 -0.59 30.45
N ASP A 807 4.28 0.43 30.80
CA ASP A 807 3.53 0.48 32.06
C ASP A 807 2.67 -0.78 32.22
N GLU A 808 2.89 -1.49 33.33
CA GLU A 808 2.30 -2.80 33.57
C GLU A 808 0.77 -2.71 33.71
N LEU A 809 0.25 -1.67 34.37
CA LEU A 809 -1.19 -1.49 34.54
C LEU A 809 -1.90 -1.29 33.20
N VAL A 810 -1.30 -0.50 32.30
CA VAL A 810 -1.85 -0.27 30.96
C VAL A 810 -1.73 -1.53 30.10
N ARG A 811 -0.53 -2.12 29.99
CA ARG A 811 -0.29 -3.23 29.05
C ARG A 811 -1.05 -4.50 29.42
N GLU A 812 -1.22 -4.78 30.72
CA GLU A 812 -1.92 -5.98 31.22
C GLU A 812 -3.44 -5.78 31.29
N SER A 813 -3.94 -4.57 30.99
CA SER A 813 -5.34 -4.20 31.23
C SER A 813 -6.36 -5.08 30.50
N PHE A 814 -5.97 -5.78 29.43
CA PHE A 814 -6.82 -6.70 28.68
C PHE A 814 -6.50 -8.18 28.87
N CYS A 815 -5.45 -8.54 29.63
CA CYS A 815 -5.02 -9.94 29.78
C CYS A 815 -6.07 -10.83 30.49
N ARG A 816 -6.99 -10.22 31.26
CA ARG A 816 -8.12 -10.90 31.91
C ARG A 816 -9.48 -10.65 31.25
N TRP A 817 -9.48 -10.09 30.04
CA TRP A 817 -10.72 -9.79 29.34
C TRP A 817 -11.40 -11.09 28.91
N ASP A 818 -12.67 -11.25 29.29
CA ASP A 818 -13.49 -12.45 29.12
C ASP A 818 -13.69 -12.85 27.64
N GLN A 819 -13.54 -11.88 26.72
CA GLN A 819 -13.68 -12.10 25.29
C GLN A 819 -12.38 -12.60 24.61
N LEU A 820 -11.26 -12.75 25.34
CA LEU A 820 -10.04 -13.32 24.80
C LEU A 820 -10.22 -14.83 24.52
N PRO A 821 -9.81 -15.33 23.34
CA PRO A 821 -9.76 -16.77 23.08
C PRO A 821 -8.86 -17.52 24.08
N LYS A 822 -7.77 -16.87 24.51
CA LYS A 822 -6.86 -17.37 25.54
C LYS A 822 -6.55 -16.26 26.55
N GLN A 823 -6.91 -16.49 27.81
CA GLN A 823 -6.55 -15.60 28.91
C GLN A 823 -5.03 -15.43 29.02
N GLY A 824 -4.59 -14.20 29.27
CA GLY A 824 -3.17 -13.82 29.34
C GLY A 824 -2.52 -13.54 27.98
N PHE A 825 -3.20 -13.74 26.85
CA PHE A 825 -2.67 -13.49 25.51
C PHE A 825 -3.50 -12.41 24.80
N PRO A 826 -3.09 -11.13 24.85
CA PRO A 826 -3.92 -10.02 24.37
C PRO A 826 -3.79 -9.76 22.86
N ILE A 827 -3.74 -10.84 22.07
CA ILE A 827 -3.81 -10.77 20.61
C ILE A 827 -4.92 -11.70 20.15
N ILE A 828 -5.84 -11.16 19.36
CA ILE A 828 -6.91 -11.93 18.73
C ILE A 828 -6.70 -11.89 17.22
N PHE A 829 -6.56 -13.07 16.60
CA PHE A 829 -6.71 -13.21 15.16
C PHE A 829 -8.10 -13.79 14.88
N HIS A 830 -9.00 -12.98 14.32
CA HIS A 830 -10.33 -13.40 13.91
C HIS A 830 -10.35 -13.67 12.40
N GLY A 831 -10.36 -14.95 12.03
CA GLY A 831 -10.45 -15.41 10.65
C GLY A 831 -11.83 -15.14 10.04
N VAL A 832 -11.87 -14.43 8.90
CA VAL A 832 -13.10 -14.11 8.16
C VAL A 832 -12.91 -14.44 6.68
N GLU A 833 -13.65 -15.41 6.16
CA GLU A 833 -13.72 -15.69 4.72
C GLU A 833 -14.80 -14.80 4.07
N GLY A 834 -14.58 -13.48 4.05
CA GLY A 834 -15.59 -12.55 3.56
C GLY A 834 -15.66 -12.45 2.03
N GLN A 835 -16.38 -11.45 1.53
CA GLN A 835 -16.38 -11.08 0.12
C GLN A 835 -15.83 -9.67 -0.03
N ASP A 836 -14.78 -9.50 -0.84
CA ASP A 836 -14.30 -8.16 -1.19
C ASP A 836 -15.12 -7.57 -2.35
N GLU A 837 -15.87 -6.53 -2.02
CA GLU A 837 -16.80 -5.83 -2.89
C GLU A 837 -16.22 -4.48 -3.37
N ARG A 838 -16.82 -3.95 -4.44
CA ARG A 838 -16.59 -2.58 -4.96
C ARG A 838 -17.94 -1.97 -5.32
N GLU A 839 -18.05 -0.64 -5.21
CA GLU A 839 -19.25 0.11 -5.58
C GLU A 839 -18.91 1.37 -6.38
N GLU A 840 -19.88 1.84 -7.17
CA GLU A 840 -19.79 3.04 -8.01
C GLU A 840 -18.59 3.03 -8.97
N GLN A 841 -17.81 4.12 -9.04
CA GLN A 841 -16.57 4.21 -9.85
C GLN A 841 -15.32 4.04 -8.98
N SER A 842 -15.46 3.63 -7.72
CA SER A 842 -14.34 3.51 -6.79
C SER A 842 -13.53 2.25 -7.09
N PRO A 843 -12.21 2.36 -7.33
CA PRO A 843 -11.36 1.19 -7.52
C PRO A 843 -10.96 0.50 -6.20
N SER A 844 -11.38 1.03 -5.04
CA SER A 844 -11.04 0.54 -3.70
C SER A 844 -12.05 -0.48 -3.19
N PHE A 845 -11.54 -1.54 -2.54
CA PHE A 845 -12.33 -2.65 -2.01
C PHE A 845 -12.86 -2.38 -0.59
N PHE A 846 -13.92 -3.11 -0.22
CA PHE A 846 -14.42 -3.21 1.14
C PHE A 846 -14.96 -4.62 1.39
N ASN A 847 -15.07 -5.02 2.65
CA ASN A 847 -15.54 -6.34 3.06
C ASN A 847 -16.51 -6.15 4.23
N LYS A 848 -17.80 -6.39 3.97
CA LYS A 848 -18.87 -6.18 4.95
C LYS A 848 -18.74 -7.11 6.15
N SER A 849 -18.39 -8.37 5.93
CA SER A 849 -18.22 -9.35 7.00
C SER A 849 -17.12 -8.93 7.98
N GLU A 850 -16.00 -8.38 7.48
CA GLU A 850 -14.98 -7.80 8.38
C GLU A 850 -15.48 -6.56 9.13
N ILE A 851 -16.25 -5.66 8.48
CA ILE A 851 -16.82 -4.48 9.13
C ILE A 851 -17.69 -4.90 10.33
N GLU A 852 -18.51 -5.92 10.15
CA GLU A 852 -19.38 -6.46 11.18
C GLU A 852 -18.59 -6.95 12.39
N ILE A 853 -17.56 -7.77 12.17
CA ILE A 853 -16.69 -8.27 13.23
C ILE A 853 -15.95 -7.13 13.94
N VAL A 854 -15.47 -6.13 13.20
CA VAL A 854 -14.84 -4.94 13.80
C VAL A 854 -15.80 -4.21 14.73
N VAL A 855 -17.04 -3.99 14.29
CA VAL A 855 -18.07 -3.31 15.09
C VAL A 855 -18.47 -4.13 16.31
N ASP A 856 -18.56 -5.46 16.19
CA ASP A 856 -18.83 -6.35 17.31
C ASP A 856 -17.72 -6.26 18.37
N TYR A 857 -16.44 -6.25 17.96
CA TYR A 857 -15.34 -6.05 18.89
C TYR A 857 -15.32 -4.67 19.52
N VAL A 858 -15.63 -3.61 18.77
CA VAL A 858 -15.78 -2.25 19.33
C VAL A 858 -16.81 -2.26 20.47
N LYS A 859 -17.99 -2.84 20.24
CA LYS A 859 -19.03 -2.96 21.29
C LYS A 859 -18.49 -3.70 22.52
N LYS A 860 -17.91 -4.88 22.31
CA LYS A 860 -17.36 -5.70 23.41
C LYS A 860 -16.27 -4.98 24.22
N VAL A 861 -15.42 -4.21 23.56
CA VAL A 861 -14.37 -3.41 24.23
C VAL A 861 -14.99 -2.27 25.03
N MET A 862 -16.02 -1.60 24.49
CA MET A 862 -16.74 -0.52 25.18
C MET A 862 -17.57 -1.03 26.38
N ASP A 863 -18.07 -2.27 26.30
CA ASP A 863 -18.86 -2.93 27.35
C ASP A 863 -18.01 -3.66 28.40
N LYS A 864 -16.68 -3.61 28.27
CA LYS A 864 -15.74 -4.29 29.18
C LYS A 864 -16.02 -3.91 30.63
N ARG A 865 -16.15 -4.94 31.48
CA ARG A 865 -16.33 -4.81 32.92
C ARG A 865 -15.01 -5.09 33.65
N GLY A 866 -14.73 -4.31 34.70
CA GLY A 866 -13.51 -4.44 35.50
C GLY A 866 -12.27 -3.79 34.89
N GLY A 867 -11.37 -3.30 35.74
CA GLY A 867 -10.18 -2.55 35.33
C GLY A 867 -10.47 -1.10 34.91
N GLN A 868 -9.52 -0.46 34.23
CA GLN A 868 -9.63 0.91 33.77
C GLN A 868 -10.70 1.05 32.66
N LYS A 869 -11.58 2.04 32.81
CA LYS A 869 -12.61 2.38 31.81
C LYS A 869 -11.95 2.89 30.53
N ILE A 870 -12.30 2.29 29.40
CA ILE A 870 -11.78 2.64 28.07
C ILE A 870 -12.66 3.72 27.45
N LYS A 871 -12.05 4.77 26.89
CA LYS A 871 -12.75 5.80 26.11
C LYS A 871 -12.70 5.46 24.62
N GLN A 872 -13.57 6.08 23.82
CA GLN A 872 -13.58 5.86 22.37
C GLN A 872 -12.24 6.26 21.72
N GLU A 873 -11.61 7.31 22.24
CA GLU A 873 -10.33 7.83 21.75
C GLU A 873 -9.17 6.88 22.02
N ASP A 874 -9.32 5.91 22.95
CA ASP A 874 -8.34 4.87 23.26
C ASP A 874 -8.38 3.70 22.26
N ILE A 875 -9.34 3.71 21.32
CA ILE A 875 -9.53 2.69 20.28
C ILE A 875 -9.11 3.26 18.92
N GLY A 876 -8.36 2.47 18.16
CA GLY A 876 -8.03 2.77 16.76
C GLY A 876 -8.41 1.61 15.83
N VAL A 877 -8.98 1.94 14.68
CA VAL A 877 -9.28 0.98 13.61
C VAL A 877 -8.45 1.30 12.39
N ILE A 878 -7.60 0.35 12.00
CA ILE A 878 -6.68 0.46 10.87
C ILE A 878 -7.19 -0.39 9.72
N SER A 879 -7.30 0.19 8.53
CA SER A 879 -7.58 -0.58 7.32
C SER A 879 -6.89 0.00 6.10
N PRO A 880 -6.37 -0.83 5.19
CA PRO A 880 -5.60 -0.34 4.06
C PRO A 880 -6.43 0.15 2.88
N TYR A 881 -7.71 -0.23 2.85
CA TYR A 881 -8.59 0.14 1.76
C TYR A 881 -9.46 1.33 2.16
N ARG A 882 -9.36 2.39 1.36
CA ARG A 882 -10.12 3.63 1.54
C ARG A 882 -11.62 3.38 1.70
N LYS A 883 -12.19 2.51 0.85
CA LYS A 883 -13.62 2.24 0.88
C LYS A 883 -14.05 1.50 2.16
N GLN A 884 -13.18 0.65 2.72
CA GLN A 884 -13.36 0.05 4.04
C GLN A 884 -13.36 1.11 5.14
N VAL A 885 -12.38 2.02 5.14
CA VAL A 885 -12.29 3.13 6.11
C VAL A 885 -13.56 4.00 6.07
N GLN A 886 -14.03 4.36 4.87
CA GLN A 886 -15.26 5.16 4.70
C GLN A 886 -16.48 4.47 5.33
N LYS A 887 -16.68 3.18 5.01
CA LYS A 887 -17.82 2.41 5.51
C LYS A 887 -17.74 2.18 7.02
N LEU A 888 -16.55 1.90 7.56
CA LEU A 888 -16.31 1.77 9.00
C LEU A 888 -16.66 3.07 9.74
N ARG A 889 -16.18 4.23 9.27
CA ARG A 889 -16.50 5.53 9.87
C ARG A 889 -18.01 5.74 9.91
N ARG A 890 -18.71 5.52 8.78
CA ARG A 890 -20.17 5.70 8.68
C ARG A 890 -20.94 4.78 9.64
N VAL A 891 -20.58 3.51 9.73
CA VAL A 891 -21.27 2.54 10.61
C VAL A 891 -20.99 2.86 12.08
N LEU A 892 -19.76 3.21 12.43
CA LEU A 892 -19.41 3.59 13.80
C LEU A 892 -20.10 4.88 14.23
N GLU A 893 -20.19 5.88 13.34
CA GLU A 893 -20.92 7.12 13.59
C GLU A 893 -22.41 6.87 13.87
N LYS A 894 -23.09 6.08 13.03
CA LYS A 894 -24.48 5.66 13.25
C LYS A 894 -24.69 4.98 14.60
N ARG A 895 -23.69 4.22 15.06
CA ARG A 895 -23.69 3.51 16.35
C ARG A 895 -23.17 4.35 17.52
N ARG A 896 -23.01 5.68 17.35
CA ARG A 896 -22.55 6.63 18.37
C ARG A 896 -21.10 6.42 18.84
N TYR A 897 -20.27 5.84 17.98
CA TYR A 897 -18.83 5.65 18.18
C TYR A 897 -17.98 6.60 17.31
N SER A 898 -18.43 7.85 17.18
CA SER A 898 -17.83 8.86 16.29
C SER A 898 -16.41 9.29 16.68
N ASN A 899 -16.00 9.10 17.93
CA ASN A 899 -14.68 9.53 18.42
C ASN A 899 -13.59 8.47 18.23
N ILE A 900 -13.95 7.27 17.75
CA ILE A 900 -12.97 6.23 17.41
C ILE A 900 -12.22 6.66 16.15
N LYS A 901 -10.89 6.69 16.23
CA LYS A 901 -10.07 6.98 15.05
C LYS A 901 -10.12 5.78 14.11
N VAL A 902 -10.58 6.01 12.87
CA VAL A 902 -10.50 5.03 11.77
C VAL A 902 -9.64 5.64 10.66
N GLY A 903 -8.70 4.89 10.09
CA GLY A 903 -7.79 5.40 9.05
C GLY A 903 -6.86 4.35 8.46
N SER A 904 -6.04 4.76 7.49
CA SER A 904 -4.96 3.90 6.95
C SER A 904 -3.77 3.86 7.91
N VAL A 905 -2.79 2.97 7.66
CA VAL A 905 -1.58 2.89 8.48
C VAL A 905 -0.79 4.20 8.48
N GLU A 906 -0.76 4.90 7.34
CA GLU A 906 -0.11 6.21 7.21
C GLU A 906 -0.74 7.25 8.15
N GLU A 907 -2.07 7.25 8.32
CA GLU A 907 -2.75 8.14 9.26
C GLU A 907 -2.45 7.82 10.74
N PHE A 908 -2.02 6.60 11.05
CA PHE A 908 -1.70 6.13 12.40
C PHE A 908 -0.20 6.23 12.74
N GLN A 909 0.65 6.62 11.79
CA GLN A 909 2.07 6.83 12.07
C GLN A 909 2.26 7.92 13.13
N GLY A 910 3.20 7.69 14.06
CA GLY A 910 3.42 8.56 15.23
C GLY A 910 2.33 8.48 16.31
N GLN A 911 1.19 7.85 16.05
CA GLN A 911 0.11 7.66 17.03
C GLN A 911 0.18 6.29 17.71
N GLU A 912 -0.57 6.14 18.79
CA GLU A 912 -0.73 4.90 19.55
C GLU A 912 -2.11 4.86 20.21
N ARG A 913 -2.63 3.66 20.48
CA ARG A 913 -3.94 3.44 21.12
C ARG A 913 -3.86 2.27 22.08
N THR A 914 -4.71 2.29 23.11
CA THR A 914 -4.81 1.17 24.05
C THR A 914 -5.24 -0.10 23.33
N VAL A 915 -6.24 0.03 22.44
CA VAL A 915 -6.75 -1.06 21.60
C VAL A 915 -6.59 -0.69 20.12
N ILE A 916 -6.04 -1.61 19.34
CA ILE A 916 -6.00 -1.50 17.87
C ILE A 916 -6.73 -2.67 17.24
N ILE A 917 -7.59 -2.35 16.29
CA ILE A 917 -8.28 -3.32 15.43
C ILE A 917 -7.79 -3.13 14.00
N ILE A 918 -7.27 -4.17 13.36
CA ILE A 918 -6.82 -4.15 11.97
C ILE A 918 -7.81 -4.95 11.12
N SER A 919 -8.37 -4.33 10.06
CA SER A 919 -9.17 -5.01 9.04
C SER A 919 -8.40 -5.08 7.72
N THR A 920 -8.16 -6.30 7.23
CA THR A 920 -7.30 -6.58 6.06
C THR A 920 -8.04 -6.62 4.73
N VAL A 921 -9.37 -6.78 4.77
CA VAL A 921 -10.37 -6.68 3.69
C VAL A 921 -10.35 -7.78 2.63
N ARG A 922 -9.18 -8.12 2.08
CA ARG A 922 -9.12 -9.00 0.89
C ARG A 922 -9.52 -10.43 1.23
N SER A 923 -10.38 -11.02 0.40
CA SER A 923 -10.86 -12.40 0.58
C SER A 923 -11.02 -13.22 -0.72
N THR A 924 -10.81 -12.66 -1.92
CA THR A 924 -10.91 -13.41 -3.19
C THR A 924 -9.66 -14.24 -3.55
N LYS A 925 -9.92 -15.41 -4.18
CA LYS A 925 -8.96 -16.46 -4.60
C LYS A 925 -7.85 -16.01 -5.56
N ALA A 926 -6.82 -16.87 -5.63
CA ALA A 926 -5.56 -16.76 -6.36
C ALA A 926 -5.63 -16.37 -7.85
N GLU A 927 -6.73 -16.67 -8.53
CA GLU A 927 -6.93 -16.36 -9.95
C GLU A 927 -6.98 -14.85 -10.25
N TYR A 928 -7.33 -14.02 -9.25
CA TYR A 928 -7.20 -12.56 -9.31
C TYR A 928 -5.90 -12.06 -8.67
N ILE A 929 -5.19 -12.93 -7.94
CA ILE A 929 -4.01 -12.57 -7.16
C ILE A 929 -2.80 -12.36 -8.09
N GLU A 930 -2.58 -13.13 -9.16
CA GLU A 930 -1.42 -12.86 -10.04
C GLU A 930 -1.50 -11.51 -10.78
N MET A 931 -2.70 -11.04 -11.13
CA MET A 931 -2.89 -9.68 -11.65
C MET A 931 -2.93 -8.59 -10.57
N ASP A 932 -3.24 -8.95 -9.31
CA ASP A 932 -3.26 -8.02 -8.16
C ASP A 932 -1.96 -8.02 -7.32
N ILE A 933 -1.06 -8.98 -7.53
CA ILE A 933 0.20 -9.19 -6.82
C ILE A 933 1.14 -8.02 -7.07
N ASP A 934 1.16 -7.51 -8.30
CA ASP A 934 2.07 -6.43 -8.70
C ASP A 934 1.54 -5.04 -8.34
N PHE A 935 0.23 -4.87 -8.06
CA PHE A 935 -0.32 -3.52 -7.90
C PHE A 935 -1.47 -3.28 -6.88
N LYS A 936 -2.07 -4.29 -6.23
CA LYS A 936 -3.26 -4.07 -5.36
C LYS A 936 -3.33 -4.85 -4.04
N LEU A 937 -2.48 -5.85 -3.84
CA LEU A 937 -2.16 -6.41 -2.51
C LEU A 937 -1.03 -5.62 -1.80
N GLY A 938 -0.48 -4.59 -2.43
CA GLY A 938 0.74 -3.87 -1.99
C GLY A 938 0.69 -3.23 -0.59
N PHE A 939 -0.45 -3.25 0.10
CA PHE A 939 -0.47 -3.01 1.53
C PHE A 939 0.02 -4.21 2.34
N LEU A 940 -0.53 -5.41 2.09
CA LEU A 940 -0.22 -6.62 2.85
C LEU A 940 1.24 -7.05 2.63
N LYS A 941 1.77 -6.87 1.41
CA LYS A 941 3.16 -7.18 1.04
C LYS A 941 4.22 -6.23 1.58
N ASN A 942 3.85 -5.14 2.23
CA ASN A 942 4.82 -4.13 2.65
C ASN A 942 5.27 -4.37 4.11
N PRO A 943 6.53 -4.76 4.35
CA PRO A 943 7.05 -5.04 5.70
C PRO A 943 6.89 -3.86 6.67
N LYS A 944 7.17 -2.64 6.19
CA LYS A 944 7.09 -1.42 7.00
C LYS A 944 5.66 -1.11 7.43
N ARG A 945 4.67 -1.37 6.57
CA ARG A 945 3.23 -1.22 6.91
C ARG A 945 2.77 -2.23 7.94
N PHE A 946 3.16 -3.50 7.80
CA PHE A 946 2.91 -4.52 8.81
C PHE A 946 3.46 -4.09 10.17
N ASN A 947 4.75 -3.71 10.20
CA ASN A 947 5.42 -3.29 11.42
C ASN A 947 4.70 -2.11 12.10
N VAL A 948 4.37 -1.05 11.35
CA VAL A 948 3.64 0.09 11.90
C VAL A 948 2.28 -0.33 12.45
N ALA A 949 1.48 -1.08 11.68
CA ALA A 949 0.12 -1.46 12.04
C ALA A 949 0.06 -2.26 13.36
N VAL A 950 0.90 -3.28 13.49
CA VAL A 950 0.96 -4.17 14.68
C VAL A 950 1.50 -3.44 15.91
N THR A 951 2.44 -2.50 15.74
CA THR A 951 3.09 -1.79 16.86
C THR A 951 2.37 -0.52 17.34
N ARG A 952 1.09 -0.34 16.94
CA ARG A 952 0.26 0.78 17.43
C ARG A 952 -0.45 0.47 18.75
N ALA A 953 -0.64 -0.81 19.07
CA ALA A 953 -1.40 -1.25 20.24
C ALA A 953 -0.55 -1.19 21.52
N LYS A 954 -1.14 -0.71 22.62
CA LYS A 954 -0.54 -0.83 23.96
C LYS A 954 -0.91 -2.14 24.64
N ALA A 955 -2.21 -2.45 24.68
CA ALA A 955 -2.75 -3.48 25.56
C ALA A 955 -3.54 -4.57 24.85
N LEU A 956 -4.14 -4.30 23.69
CA LEU A 956 -4.90 -5.29 22.92
C LEU A 956 -4.77 -5.06 21.42
N LEU A 957 -4.42 -6.13 20.70
CA LEU A 957 -4.38 -6.15 19.24
C LEU A 957 -5.41 -7.15 18.70
N ILE A 958 -6.32 -6.68 17.84
CA ILE A 958 -7.30 -7.52 17.15
C ILE A 958 -7.02 -7.42 15.65
N ILE A 959 -6.81 -8.57 15.01
CA ILE A 959 -6.61 -8.68 13.56
C ILE A 959 -7.84 -9.40 12.99
N VAL A 960 -8.53 -8.75 12.05
CA VAL A 960 -9.70 -9.28 11.35
C VAL A 960 -9.33 -9.44 9.88
N GLY A 961 -9.39 -10.66 9.37
CA GLY A 961 -8.95 -10.93 8.01
C GLY A 961 -9.08 -12.36 7.56
N ASN A 962 -8.90 -12.58 6.26
CA ASN A 962 -8.94 -13.91 5.68
C ASN A 962 -7.61 -14.66 5.94
N PRO A 963 -7.61 -15.74 6.75
CA PRO A 963 -6.38 -16.44 7.12
C PRO A 963 -5.68 -17.10 5.91
N PHE A 964 -6.44 -17.60 4.93
CA PHE A 964 -5.89 -18.24 3.72
C PHE A 964 -5.18 -17.26 2.78
N MET A 965 -5.56 -15.98 2.84
CA MET A 965 -4.89 -14.92 2.09
C MET A 965 -3.64 -14.43 2.82
N LEU A 966 -3.74 -14.26 4.13
CA LEU A 966 -2.67 -13.75 4.97
C LEU A 966 -1.55 -14.78 5.18
N SER A 967 -1.84 -16.08 5.11
CA SER A 967 -0.84 -17.14 5.17
C SER A 967 0.12 -17.15 3.96
N LYS A 968 -0.22 -16.43 2.87
CA LYS A 968 0.63 -16.32 1.67
C LYS A 968 1.64 -15.18 1.75
N ASP A 969 1.55 -14.35 2.78
CA ASP A 969 2.43 -13.20 2.96
C ASP A 969 3.54 -13.51 3.98
N GLU A 970 4.77 -13.13 3.66
CA GLU A 970 5.96 -13.43 4.46
C GLU A 970 5.93 -12.85 5.89
N HIS A 971 5.15 -11.79 6.12
CA HIS A 971 5.07 -11.11 7.43
C HIS A 971 3.76 -11.42 8.17
N TRP A 972 2.65 -11.55 7.45
CA TRP A 972 1.37 -11.92 8.07
C TRP A 972 1.28 -13.40 8.43
N ASN A 973 1.92 -14.30 7.67
CA ASN A 973 1.88 -15.73 7.97
C ASN A 973 2.46 -16.05 9.37
N PRO A 974 3.66 -15.58 9.76
CA PRO A 974 4.18 -15.85 11.10
C PRO A 974 3.31 -15.23 12.22
N MET A 975 2.61 -14.12 11.96
CA MET A 975 1.63 -13.54 12.90
C MET A 975 0.42 -14.45 13.10
N LEU A 976 -0.13 -14.99 12.00
CA LEU A 976 -1.21 -15.97 12.05
C LEU A 976 -0.78 -17.24 12.81
N GLU A 977 0.37 -17.82 12.45
CA GLU A 977 0.92 -19.00 13.12
C GLU A 977 1.17 -18.77 14.61
N PHE A 978 1.71 -17.61 14.98
CA PHE A 978 1.94 -17.25 16.38
C PHE A 978 0.62 -17.18 17.16
N CYS A 979 -0.43 -16.60 16.59
CA CYS A 979 -1.75 -16.57 17.21
C CYS A 979 -2.35 -17.96 17.35
N ILE A 980 -2.20 -18.84 16.36
CA ILE A 980 -2.68 -20.23 16.42
C ILE A 980 -1.94 -20.99 17.54
N GLN A 981 -0.60 -20.95 17.55
CA GLN A 981 0.23 -21.65 18.54
C GLN A 981 -0.04 -21.18 19.98
N LYS A 982 -0.35 -19.89 20.17
CA LYS A 982 -0.69 -19.32 21.49
C LYS A 982 -2.16 -19.44 21.85
N GLY A 983 -3.01 -19.95 20.96
CA GLY A 983 -4.45 -20.09 21.17
C GLY A 983 -5.23 -18.78 21.09
N GLY A 984 -4.69 -17.73 20.45
CA GLY A 984 -5.36 -16.46 20.19
C GLY A 984 -6.15 -16.40 18.87
N TYR A 985 -6.29 -17.52 18.16
CA TYR A 985 -7.07 -17.61 16.92
C TYR A 985 -8.55 -17.91 17.19
N THR A 986 -9.45 -17.29 16.43
CA THR A 986 -10.90 -17.55 16.42
C THR A 986 -11.51 -17.22 15.05
N GLY A 987 -12.80 -17.48 14.85
CA GLY A 987 -13.51 -17.23 13.58
C GLY A 987 -13.63 -18.48 12.70
N CYS A 988 -13.47 -18.32 11.39
CA CYS A 988 -13.59 -19.43 10.43
C CYS A 988 -12.59 -20.56 10.73
N ALA A 989 -12.92 -21.81 10.39
CA ALA A 989 -11.98 -22.92 10.52
C ALA A 989 -10.83 -22.77 9.51
N TYR A 990 -9.58 -22.86 10.00
CA TYR A 990 -8.35 -22.79 9.22
C TYR A 990 -7.39 -23.89 9.67
N SER A 991 -6.79 -24.61 8.71
CA SER A 991 -5.67 -25.52 8.94
C SER A 991 -4.54 -25.23 7.95
N SER A 992 -3.29 -25.33 8.41
CA SER A 992 -2.11 -25.08 7.59
C SER A 992 -1.96 -26.09 6.44
N GLU A 993 -2.53 -27.29 6.57
CA GLU A 993 -2.57 -28.30 5.49
C GLU A 993 -3.63 -27.98 4.41
N GLU A 994 -4.68 -27.22 4.75
CA GLU A 994 -5.74 -26.83 3.81
C GLU A 994 -5.39 -25.61 2.96
N SER A 995 -4.48 -24.72 3.40
CA SER A 995 -4.10 -23.54 2.61
C SER A 995 -3.42 -23.89 1.29
N ASP A 996 -2.67 -25.00 1.25
CA ASP A 996 -2.10 -25.54 0.01
C ASP A 996 -3.18 -26.21 -0.86
N MET A 997 -4.29 -26.67 -0.27
CA MET A 997 -5.38 -27.31 -1.00
C MET A 997 -6.43 -26.33 -1.54
N ASP A 998 -6.66 -25.18 -0.92
CA ASP A 998 -7.57 -24.13 -1.41
C ASP A 998 -6.98 -23.27 -2.53
N SER A 999 -5.65 -23.32 -2.72
CA SER A 999 -5.01 -22.78 -3.92
C SER A 999 -5.17 -23.69 -5.15
N LEU A 1000 -5.60 -24.94 -4.92
CA LEU A 1000 -5.76 -26.00 -5.92
C LEU A 1000 -7.23 -26.27 -6.33
N VAL A 1001 -8.17 -25.40 -5.91
CA VAL A 1001 -9.62 -25.46 -6.19
C VAL A 1001 -10.10 -24.06 -6.49
#